data_AF-A0AAV8UJ23-F1
#
_entry.id   AF-A0AAV8UJ23-F1
#
_cell.length_a   1.000
_cell.length_b   1.000
_cell.length_c   1.000
_cell.angle_alpha   90.00
_cell.angle_beta   90.00
_cell.angle_gamma   90.00
#
_symmetry.space_group_name_H-M   'P 1'
#
loop_
_entity.id
_entity.type
_entity.pdbx_description
1 polymer ?
#
loop_
_entity_poly.entity_id
_entity_poly.type
_entity_poly.pdbx_seq_one_letter_code
_entity_poly.pdbx_strand_id
1 'polypeptide(L)'
;MKVLSQAVLLAVGAAALILDIEGLVLTHSGSTLRSSRPLEWNSRQLGGTCAESWVPGAFGASFQEYCVGMKTADGTKLGSLCIKSVVEDDTPCVRVRFGARNGATLVSVALGVFKSCNNEDLPTVPHRFPITLDDSMAGFDPIANRVDICLDQIASASGDCCNTDTCIIAKAEMIDGSSSVMTRPVDNKDCENDEDESGGSLCSVSFSCMNKIYGSEDADVIFGTEGIDLIYGLGGDDKMYGLGGNDIIFGGEGDDEIFGGHGNDAISGEEGSDTLLGEDGDDFIQGGIGNDTISGGLGDDSAYGEEGNDVLELGEGDDLLDGGLGDDTLLGGEGDDTLDGSSGNDLMYGGDGNDRIWGRFGNDYLSGGEGDDFMRAGQGEDIIIGGYGRDDVHGGKGADLIRGGHDEDIVLGNAGDDLVYGDEGDDLLYGGADDDRVFGGEGNDLVHGGSKDDTLYGGEGMDRLYGGAANDLSFGGGGNDAIIDLEGSNSNYGGAGHDFIRSGPLDDRNFGGDGDDQIYDEDGNNSIDGGDGDDEITGGKGTDTISGGLGDDFVQGGSGADFIEGGEDDDELRGGSGDDNIAGNSGNDLLYGESGSDSLYGGSDDDRSYGGNGDDLIEEESGINYNRGSGGDDTIISGSGTDYNFGGSGNDVVDGVPIG
;
A
#
# COMPACT_ATOMS: atom_id res chain seq x y z
N MET A 1 -3.98 25.54 -26.87
CA MET A 1 -4.78 25.28 -28.10
C MET A 1 -5.54 26.55 -28.49
N LYS A 2 -5.48 27.01 -29.75
CA LYS A 2 -6.31 28.13 -30.21
C LYS A 2 -7.73 27.62 -30.46
N VAL A 3 -8.68 27.97 -29.61
CA VAL A 3 -10.10 27.69 -29.81
C VAL A 3 -10.71 28.85 -30.61
N LEU A 4 -11.14 28.56 -31.84
CA LEU A 4 -11.95 29.46 -32.65
C LEU A 4 -13.41 29.01 -32.47
N SER A 5 -14.21 29.82 -31.77
CA SER A 5 -15.65 29.62 -31.65
C SER A 5 -16.36 29.91 -32.98
N GLN A 6 -17.45 29.20 -33.26
CA GLN A 6 -18.36 29.52 -34.36
C GLN A 6 -19.73 29.89 -33.78
N ALA A 7 -19.99 31.19 -33.69
CA ALA A 7 -21.25 31.76 -33.25
C ALA A 7 -22.34 31.63 -34.33
N VAL A 8 -23.52 31.12 -33.97
CA VAL A 8 -24.74 31.19 -34.80
C VAL A 8 -25.63 32.32 -34.27
N LEU A 9 -25.95 33.29 -35.13
CA LEU A 9 -26.83 34.41 -34.81
C LEU A 9 -28.28 34.07 -35.18
N LEU A 10 -29.16 34.00 -34.19
CA LEU A 10 -30.61 33.81 -34.36
C LEU A 10 -31.34 35.10 -33.98
N ALA A 11 -32.06 35.69 -34.95
CA ALA A 11 -32.89 36.87 -34.71
C ALA A 11 -34.28 36.45 -34.21
N VAL A 12 -34.67 36.91 -33.02
CA VAL A 12 -36.02 36.68 -32.46
C VAL A 12 -36.54 38.00 -31.89
N GLY A 13 -37.33 38.73 -32.68
CA GLY A 13 -37.86 40.04 -32.27
C GLY A 13 -36.76 41.10 -32.10
N ALA A 14 -36.78 41.86 -31.00
CA ALA A 14 -35.84 42.96 -30.72
C ALA A 14 -34.50 42.51 -30.08
N ALA A 15 -34.32 41.21 -29.86
CA ALA A 15 -33.10 40.64 -29.29
C ALA A 15 -32.36 39.77 -30.32
N ALA A 16 -31.03 39.85 -30.30
CA ALA A 16 -30.16 38.94 -31.05
C ALA A 16 -29.64 37.87 -30.08
N LEU A 17 -29.91 36.60 -30.39
CA LEU A 17 -29.39 35.46 -29.64
C LEU A 17 -28.14 34.96 -30.36
N ILE A 18 -27.01 34.91 -29.65
CA ILE A 18 -25.81 34.21 -30.12
C ILE A 18 -25.76 32.88 -29.38
N LEU A 19 -25.59 31.79 -30.11
CA LEU A 19 -25.37 30.45 -29.56
C LEU A 19 -23.95 30.02 -29.91
N ASP A 20 -23.20 29.64 -28.88
CA ASP A 20 -21.89 28.99 -29.00
C ASP A 20 -22.03 27.55 -28.49
N ILE A 21 -21.48 26.59 -29.24
CA ILE A 21 -21.56 25.15 -28.92
C ILE A 21 -20.13 24.62 -28.84
N GLU A 22 -19.68 24.28 -27.65
CA GLU A 22 -18.40 23.64 -27.39
C GLU A 22 -18.63 22.26 -26.72
N GLY A 23 -17.73 21.31 -26.98
CA GLY A 23 -17.62 20.10 -26.16
C GLY A 23 -18.74 19.05 -26.30
N LEU A 24 -19.20 18.74 -27.50
CA LEU A 24 -20.16 17.64 -27.70
C LEU A 24 -19.51 16.26 -27.44
N VAL A 25 -20.04 15.50 -26.47
CA VAL A 25 -19.60 14.12 -26.16
C VAL A 25 -20.71 13.12 -26.50
N LEU A 26 -20.37 12.12 -27.32
CA LEU A 26 -21.27 11.02 -27.68
C LEU A 26 -20.64 9.69 -27.26
N THR A 27 -21.46 8.80 -26.71
CA THR A 27 -21.06 7.41 -26.45
C THR A 27 -21.72 6.48 -27.47
N HIS A 28 -20.93 5.55 -28.00
CA HIS A 28 -21.42 4.47 -28.86
C HIS A 28 -20.74 3.18 -28.46
N SER A 29 -21.52 2.16 -28.07
CA SER A 29 -21.02 0.83 -27.68
C SER A 29 -19.91 0.88 -26.61
N GLY A 30 -20.07 1.73 -25.59
CA GLY A 30 -19.18 1.79 -24.42
C GLY A 30 -17.89 2.59 -24.61
N SER A 31 -17.71 3.31 -25.71
CA SER A 31 -16.54 4.18 -25.93
C SER A 31 -16.94 5.66 -26.06
N THR A 32 -16.24 6.53 -25.34
CA THR A 32 -16.43 8.00 -25.36
C THR A 32 -15.76 8.61 -26.59
N LEU A 33 -16.52 9.15 -27.53
CA LEU A 33 -15.99 9.85 -28.71
C LEU A 33 -16.06 11.37 -28.50
N ARG A 34 -14.88 12.02 -28.38
CA ARG A 34 -14.75 13.48 -28.40
C ARG A 34 -14.42 13.96 -29.81
N SER A 35 -15.13 15.00 -30.27
CA SER A 35 -14.91 15.60 -31.59
C SER A 35 -13.55 16.31 -31.68
N SER A 36 -12.64 15.84 -32.55
CA SER A 36 -11.30 16.43 -32.76
C SER A 36 -11.20 17.40 -33.96
N ARG A 37 -12.33 17.80 -34.56
CA ARG A 37 -12.39 18.80 -35.65
C ARG A 37 -13.60 19.74 -35.53
N PRO A 38 -13.55 20.96 -36.10
CA PRO A 38 -14.70 21.90 -36.07
C PRO A 38 -15.93 21.33 -36.79
N LEU A 39 -17.11 21.53 -36.21
CA LEU A 39 -18.40 21.23 -36.85
C LEU A 39 -18.68 22.28 -37.94
N GLU A 40 -18.78 21.88 -39.21
CA GLU A 40 -19.14 22.80 -40.30
C GLU A 40 -20.67 22.92 -40.46
N TRP A 41 -21.20 24.13 -40.27
CA TRP A 41 -22.61 24.45 -40.50
C TRP A 41 -22.91 24.63 -41.99
N ASN A 42 -23.84 23.84 -42.54
CA ASN A 42 -24.40 24.10 -43.86
C ASN A 42 -25.61 25.03 -43.73
N SER A 43 -25.44 26.32 -44.00
CA SER A 43 -26.57 27.23 -44.12
C SER A 43 -27.36 26.93 -45.40
N ARG A 44 -28.66 26.64 -45.27
CA ARG A 44 -29.61 26.90 -46.36
C ARG A 44 -30.17 28.30 -46.15
N GLN A 45 -29.45 29.31 -46.63
CA GLN A 45 -29.93 30.69 -46.63
C GLN A 45 -30.93 30.89 -47.78
N LEU A 46 -32.21 31.11 -47.47
CA LEU A 46 -33.10 31.89 -48.34
C LEU A 46 -32.87 33.36 -47.94
N GLY A 47 -32.35 34.16 -48.87
CA GLY A 47 -31.53 35.35 -48.58
C GLY A 47 -32.23 36.65 -48.16
N GLY A 48 -31.39 37.63 -47.80
CA GLY A 48 -31.75 39.05 -47.58
C GLY A 48 -30.68 39.78 -46.75
N THR A 49 -30.23 40.95 -47.23
CA THR A 49 -29.07 41.75 -46.78
C THR A 49 -29.39 42.77 -45.67
N CYS A 50 -28.39 43.12 -44.84
CA CYS A 50 -28.43 44.24 -43.89
C CYS A 50 -28.60 45.60 -44.59
N ALA A 51 -29.53 46.43 -44.13
CA ALA A 51 -29.57 47.87 -44.40
C ALA A 51 -30.35 48.63 -43.31
N GLU A 52 -29.88 49.85 -43.06
CA GLU A 52 -30.30 50.85 -42.07
C GLU A 52 -31.79 51.24 -42.12
N SER A 53 -32.28 51.78 -40.99
CA SER A 53 -33.50 52.57 -40.75
C SER A 53 -34.61 51.92 -39.92
N TRP A 54 -34.84 52.52 -38.74
CA TRP A 54 -35.94 52.27 -37.82
C TRP A 54 -37.25 52.91 -38.33
N VAL A 55 -38.30 52.11 -38.49
CA VAL A 55 -39.73 52.49 -38.36
C VAL A 55 -40.49 51.28 -37.81
N PRO A 56 -41.36 51.43 -36.79
CA PRO A 56 -42.03 50.31 -36.14
C PRO A 56 -43.29 49.86 -36.89
N GLY A 57 -43.45 48.54 -37.05
CA GLY A 57 -44.73 47.90 -37.37
C GLY A 57 -44.72 47.05 -38.63
N ALA A 58 -44.47 45.76 -38.48
CA ALA A 58 -45.11 44.66 -39.21
C ALA A 58 -44.46 43.33 -38.78
N PHE A 59 -45.26 42.42 -38.21
CA PHE A 59 -44.85 41.04 -37.92
C PHE A 59 -44.49 40.29 -39.20
N GLY A 60 -43.27 39.76 -39.25
CA GLY A 60 -42.79 38.84 -40.27
C GLY A 60 -41.70 37.96 -39.70
N ALA A 61 -42.04 37.05 -38.78
CA ALA A 61 -41.08 36.09 -38.23
C ALA A 61 -40.78 35.01 -39.29
N SER A 62 -39.63 35.10 -39.95
CA SER A 62 -39.07 33.97 -40.69
C SER A 62 -38.46 32.98 -39.68
N PHE A 63 -39.09 31.82 -39.50
CA PHE A 63 -38.53 30.74 -38.67
C PHE A 63 -37.28 30.16 -39.35
N GLN A 64 -36.14 30.21 -38.67
CA GLN A 64 -34.92 29.57 -39.12
C GLN A 64 -34.66 28.32 -38.27
N GLU A 65 -34.57 27.17 -38.94
CA GLU A 65 -34.14 25.91 -38.34
C GLU A 65 -32.73 25.61 -38.84
N TYR A 66 -31.81 25.47 -37.91
CA TYR A 66 -30.42 25.14 -38.19
C TYR A 66 -30.12 23.74 -37.69
N CYS A 67 -29.69 22.86 -38.59
CA CYS A 67 -29.38 21.47 -38.26
C CYS A 67 -27.92 21.15 -38.58
N VAL A 68 -27.25 20.51 -37.63
CA VAL A 68 -25.90 19.95 -37.80
C VAL A 68 -26.00 18.43 -37.83
N GLY A 69 -25.46 17.83 -38.90
CA GLY A 69 -25.36 16.38 -39.02
C GLY A 69 -24.06 15.87 -38.40
N MET A 70 -24.15 14.88 -37.52
CA MET A 70 -23.03 14.34 -36.76
C MET A 70 -22.54 13.02 -37.38
N LYS A 71 -21.23 12.89 -37.53
CA LYS A 71 -20.57 11.70 -38.08
C LYS A 71 -19.27 11.38 -37.34
N THR A 72 -18.90 10.10 -37.30
CA THR A 72 -17.57 9.63 -36.88
C THR A 72 -16.49 9.99 -37.90
N ALA A 73 -15.22 9.85 -37.51
CA ALA A 73 -14.06 10.15 -38.36
C ALA A 73 -14.00 9.29 -39.65
N ASP A 74 -14.59 8.08 -39.62
CA ASP A 74 -14.72 7.20 -40.79
C ASP A 74 -15.95 7.51 -41.69
N GLY A 75 -16.76 8.52 -41.30
CA GLY A 75 -17.90 9.01 -42.07
C GLY A 75 -19.25 8.39 -41.72
N THR A 76 -19.33 7.50 -40.73
CA THR A 76 -20.59 6.90 -40.26
C THR A 76 -21.48 7.95 -39.60
N LYS A 77 -22.78 8.01 -39.96
CA LYS A 77 -23.73 9.01 -39.43
C LYS A 77 -24.28 8.59 -38.07
N LEU A 78 -24.06 9.43 -37.06
CA LEU A 78 -24.49 9.19 -35.67
C LEU A 78 -25.82 9.88 -35.33
N GLY A 79 -26.12 11.01 -35.98
CA GLY A 79 -27.37 11.73 -35.70
C GLY A 79 -27.41 13.14 -36.28
N SER A 80 -28.38 13.92 -35.80
CA SER A 80 -28.47 15.36 -36.09
C SER A 80 -28.97 16.14 -34.88
N LEU A 81 -28.36 17.30 -34.63
CA LEU A 81 -28.87 18.32 -33.71
C LEU A 81 -29.53 19.42 -34.52
N CYS A 82 -30.79 19.70 -34.24
CA CYS A 82 -31.54 20.78 -34.88
C CYS A 82 -31.99 21.78 -33.82
N ILE A 83 -31.72 23.06 -34.07
CA ILE A 83 -32.16 24.17 -33.24
C ILE A 83 -33.15 24.98 -34.08
N LYS A 84 -34.30 25.27 -33.48
CA LYS A 84 -35.37 26.04 -34.11
C LYS A 84 -35.88 27.10 -33.16
N SER A 85 -35.99 28.33 -33.64
CA SER A 85 -36.75 29.35 -32.91
C SER A 85 -38.24 29.07 -33.07
N VAL A 86 -38.97 29.11 -31.96
CA VAL A 86 -40.43 28.89 -31.92
C VAL A 86 -41.05 29.99 -31.07
N VAL A 87 -42.31 30.32 -31.33
CA VAL A 87 -43.10 31.18 -30.45
C VAL A 87 -44.27 30.32 -29.98
N GLU A 88 -44.35 30.09 -28.68
CA GLU A 88 -45.47 29.40 -28.03
C GLU A 88 -46.14 30.41 -27.09
N ASP A 89 -47.45 30.58 -27.22
CA ASP A 89 -48.25 31.53 -26.41
C ASP A 89 -47.69 32.95 -26.30
N ASP A 90 -47.27 33.51 -27.45
CA ASP A 90 -46.63 34.84 -27.59
C ASP A 90 -45.25 34.99 -26.91
N THR A 91 -44.70 33.92 -26.32
CA THR A 91 -43.33 33.87 -25.78
C THR A 91 -42.35 33.32 -26.81
N PRO A 92 -41.21 33.99 -27.07
CA PRO A 92 -40.13 33.43 -27.86
C PRO A 92 -39.42 32.31 -27.08
N CYS A 93 -39.36 31.12 -27.69
CA CYS A 93 -38.69 29.94 -27.16
C CYS A 93 -37.63 29.42 -28.15
N VAL A 94 -36.60 28.74 -27.62
CA VAL A 94 -35.64 27.99 -28.42
C VAL A 94 -35.92 26.51 -28.22
N ARG A 95 -36.16 25.81 -29.32
CA ARG A 95 -36.39 24.37 -29.33
C ARG A 95 -35.15 23.66 -29.82
N VAL A 96 -34.63 22.76 -28.98
CA VAL A 96 -33.49 21.92 -29.31
C VAL A 96 -33.98 20.49 -29.48
N ARG A 97 -33.71 19.89 -30.64
CA ARG A 97 -34.11 18.53 -30.96
C ARG A 97 -32.89 17.69 -31.34
N PHE A 98 -32.79 16.53 -30.70
CA PHE A 98 -31.76 15.54 -30.98
C PHE A 98 -32.36 14.34 -31.72
N GLY A 99 -31.81 14.03 -32.88
CA GLY A 99 -32.13 12.83 -33.64
C GLY A 99 -30.98 11.84 -33.58
N ALA A 100 -30.98 10.94 -32.60
CA ALA A 100 -30.01 9.85 -32.52
C ALA A 100 -30.30 8.75 -33.57
N ARG A 101 -29.26 8.16 -34.15
CA ARG A 101 -29.34 6.98 -35.01
C ARG A 101 -28.32 5.93 -34.56
N ASN A 102 -28.58 4.67 -34.89
CA ASN A 102 -27.67 3.55 -34.65
C ASN A 102 -27.27 3.37 -33.16
N GLY A 103 -28.17 3.66 -32.21
CA GLY A 103 -27.93 3.41 -30.78
C GLY A 103 -26.90 4.34 -30.12
N ALA A 104 -26.71 5.56 -30.64
CA ALA A 104 -25.92 6.59 -29.98
C ALA A 104 -26.75 7.32 -28.91
N THR A 105 -26.14 7.59 -27.75
CA THR A 105 -26.76 8.32 -26.64
C THR A 105 -26.04 9.66 -26.45
N LEU A 106 -26.81 10.72 -26.16
CA LEU A 106 -26.27 12.05 -25.91
C LEU A 106 -25.93 12.15 -24.42
N VAL A 107 -24.66 12.37 -24.09
CA VAL A 107 -24.21 12.43 -22.69
C VAL A 107 -24.21 13.86 -22.18
N SER A 108 -23.66 14.81 -22.94
CA SER A 108 -23.65 16.22 -22.52
C SER A 108 -23.63 17.19 -23.71
N VAL A 109 -24.25 18.35 -23.52
CA VAL A 109 -24.25 19.49 -24.45
C VAL A 109 -24.19 20.78 -23.66
N ALA A 110 -23.10 21.53 -23.83
CA ALA A 110 -23.00 22.90 -23.33
C ALA A 110 -23.63 23.88 -24.34
N LEU A 111 -24.57 24.71 -23.88
CA LEU A 111 -25.21 25.77 -24.67
C LEU A 111 -25.01 27.11 -23.97
N GLY A 112 -24.28 28.02 -24.61
CA GLY A 112 -24.21 29.42 -24.16
C GLY A 112 -25.35 30.24 -24.77
N VAL A 113 -26.11 30.96 -23.95
CA VAL A 113 -27.16 31.88 -24.40
C VAL A 113 -26.78 33.32 -24.03
N PHE A 114 -26.56 34.17 -25.02
CA PHE A 114 -26.24 35.58 -24.80
C PHE A 114 -27.48 36.47 -24.97
N LYS A 115 -27.73 37.37 -24.01
CA LYS A 115 -28.67 38.49 -24.16
C LYS A 115 -27.88 39.77 -24.42
N SER A 116 -27.97 40.32 -25.63
CA SER A 116 -27.49 41.68 -25.90
C SER A 116 -28.59 42.67 -25.49
N CYS A 117 -28.37 43.40 -24.40
CA CYS A 117 -29.17 44.58 -24.07
C CYS A 117 -28.43 45.83 -24.55
N ASN A 118 -29.14 46.69 -25.28
CA ASN A 118 -28.62 47.99 -25.70
C ASN A 118 -28.45 48.90 -24.47
N ASN A 119 -27.21 49.23 -24.12
CA ASN A 119 -26.83 50.56 -23.63
C ASN A 119 -25.31 50.74 -23.73
N GLU A 120 -24.91 51.95 -24.12
CA GLU A 120 -23.51 52.37 -24.26
C GLU A 120 -22.86 52.50 -22.86
N ASP A 121 -21.56 52.15 -22.78
CA ASP A 121 -20.64 52.21 -21.63
C ASP A 121 -20.54 50.98 -20.72
N LEU A 122 -19.63 50.04 -21.07
CA LEU A 122 -18.65 49.31 -20.22
C LEU A 122 -17.85 48.29 -21.07
N PRO A 123 -16.59 47.95 -20.71
CA PRO A 123 -15.71 47.13 -21.54
C PRO A 123 -16.13 45.65 -21.55
N THR A 124 -16.17 45.07 -22.74
CA THR A 124 -16.56 43.70 -23.06
C THR A 124 -15.53 42.67 -22.60
N VAL A 125 -15.87 41.84 -21.61
CA VAL A 125 -15.27 40.51 -21.44
C VAL A 125 -16.38 39.47 -21.72
N PRO A 126 -16.19 38.53 -22.67
CA PRO A 126 -17.18 37.50 -22.95
C PRO A 126 -17.11 36.41 -21.88
N HIS A 127 -18.18 36.23 -21.10
CA HIS A 127 -18.29 35.15 -20.12
C HIS A 127 -18.89 33.89 -20.76
N ARG A 128 -18.29 32.72 -20.48
CA ARG A 128 -18.70 31.40 -20.97
C ARG A 128 -19.53 30.69 -19.90
N PHE A 129 -20.55 29.96 -20.31
CA PHE A 129 -21.37 29.13 -19.42
C PHE A 129 -21.35 27.67 -19.92
N PRO A 130 -20.73 26.73 -19.20
CA PRO A 130 -20.90 25.31 -19.46
C PRO A 130 -22.25 24.84 -18.90
N ILE A 131 -22.96 23.99 -19.66
CA ILE A 131 -24.11 23.23 -19.15
C ILE A 131 -23.71 21.76 -19.26
N THR A 132 -23.72 21.05 -18.13
CA THR A 132 -23.44 19.61 -18.05
C THR A 132 -24.73 18.90 -17.68
N LEU A 133 -25.11 17.87 -18.43
CA LEU A 133 -26.21 16.96 -18.09
C LEU A 133 -25.54 15.69 -17.56
N ASP A 134 -25.90 15.24 -16.37
CA ASP A 134 -25.34 14.04 -15.73
C ASP A 134 -26.30 12.84 -15.85
N ASP A 135 -25.72 11.64 -15.93
CA ASP A 135 -26.31 10.37 -16.42
C ASP A 135 -26.82 9.46 -15.28
N SER A 136 -27.09 9.98 -14.09
CA SER A 136 -27.55 9.19 -12.96
C SER A 136 -29.08 9.05 -12.93
N MET A 137 -29.67 8.19 -13.78
CA MET A 137 -30.92 7.43 -13.50
C MET A 137 -31.25 6.42 -14.61
N ALA A 138 -31.31 5.13 -14.26
CA ALA A 138 -31.76 4.06 -15.14
C ALA A 138 -33.28 4.15 -15.39
N GLY A 139 -33.69 4.63 -16.57
CA GLY A 139 -35.10 4.67 -16.96
C GLY A 139 -35.42 5.51 -18.21
N PHE A 140 -34.77 5.25 -19.34
CA PHE A 140 -35.00 6.02 -20.59
C PHE A 140 -36.16 5.42 -21.42
N ASP A 141 -37.29 6.13 -21.57
CA ASP A 141 -38.32 5.84 -22.58
C ASP A 141 -37.94 6.49 -23.94
N PRO A 142 -37.72 5.73 -25.04
CA PRO A 142 -37.02 6.24 -26.23
C PRO A 142 -37.80 7.18 -27.17
N ILE A 143 -38.98 7.69 -26.80
CA ILE A 143 -39.92 8.25 -27.80
C ILE A 143 -39.99 9.80 -27.84
N ALA A 144 -39.49 10.56 -26.86
CA ALA A 144 -39.76 12.02 -26.83
C ALA A 144 -38.64 12.98 -27.30
N ASN A 145 -37.34 12.67 -27.14
CA ASN A 145 -36.16 13.49 -27.58
C ASN A 145 -36.42 14.98 -27.87
N ARG A 146 -36.85 15.75 -26.86
CA ARG A 146 -37.20 17.17 -26.98
C ARG A 146 -36.88 17.90 -25.68
N VAL A 147 -36.19 19.03 -25.79
CA VAL A 147 -36.04 20.02 -24.71
C VAL A 147 -36.47 21.38 -25.26
N ASP A 148 -37.39 22.05 -24.56
CA ASP A 148 -37.82 23.41 -24.87
C ASP A 148 -37.36 24.36 -23.77
N ILE A 149 -36.81 25.51 -24.16
CA ILE A 149 -36.40 26.56 -23.23
C ILE A 149 -37.13 27.85 -23.64
N CYS A 150 -37.98 28.38 -22.75
CA CYS A 150 -38.80 29.57 -22.99
C CYS A 150 -38.37 30.76 -22.11
N LEU A 151 -38.40 31.98 -22.66
CA LEU A 151 -37.82 33.20 -22.06
C LEU A 151 -38.61 33.81 -20.90
N ASP A 152 -39.88 33.44 -20.73
CA ASP A 152 -40.76 33.88 -19.63
C ASP A 152 -40.45 33.21 -18.29
N GLN A 153 -39.79 32.05 -18.29
CA GLN A 153 -39.28 31.41 -17.07
C GLN A 153 -38.11 32.14 -16.41
N ILE A 154 -37.60 33.21 -17.01
CA ILE A 154 -36.55 34.08 -16.46
C ILE A 154 -37.16 35.36 -15.83
N ALA A 155 -38.46 35.64 -16.03
CA ALA A 155 -39.04 36.96 -15.76
C ALA A 155 -40.02 37.06 -14.57
N SER A 156 -40.28 35.98 -13.81
CA SER A 156 -41.21 36.03 -12.66
C SER A 156 -40.56 35.97 -11.28
N ALA A 157 -39.29 36.37 -11.15
CA ALA A 157 -38.66 36.66 -9.86
C ALA A 157 -38.96 38.12 -9.44
N SER A 158 -40.21 38.40 -9.03
CA SER A 158 -40.52 39.63 -8.30
C SER A 158 -40.37 39.36 -6.81
N GLY A 159 -39.13 39.36 -6.34
CA GLY A 159 -38.75 39.22 -4.94
C GLY A 159 -37.24 39.32 -4.81
N ASP A 160 -36.73 40.55 -4.72
CA ASP A 160 -35.39 40.96 -4.26
C ASP A 160 -34.19 40.02 -4.52
N CYS A 161 -34.02 39.52 -5.74
CA CYS A 161 -32.73 38.98 -6.20
C CYS A 161 -31.87 40.10 -6.80
N CYS A 162 -30.87 40.52 -6.02
CA CYS A 162 -29.59 41.13 -6.39
C CYS A 162 -29.56 42.30 -7.39
N ASN A 163 -29.37 43.51 -6.85
CA ASN A 163 -28.52 44.51 -7.49
C ASN A 163 -27.04 44.16 -7.22
N THR A 164 -26.48 43.17 -7.92
CA THR A 164 -25.06 42.99 -8.26
C THR A 164 -24.93 41.70 -9.05
N ASP A 165 -23.98 41.68 -9.97
CA ASP A 165 -23.83 40.73 -11.06
C ASP A 165 -23.74 39.25 -10.64
N THR A 166 -24.24 38.39 -11.53
CA THR A 166 -24.03 36.93 -11.67
C THR A 166 -24.94 35.99 -10.88
N CYS A 167 -25.68 35.14 -11.60
CA CYS A 167 -26.57 34.12 -11.05
C CYS A 167 -26.69 32.98 -12.07
N ILE A 168 -26.09 31.79 -11.86
CA ILE A 168 -26.54 30.49 -12.43
C ILE A 168 -25.94 29.29 -11.63
N ILE A 169 -26.80 28.44 -11.05
CA ILE A 169 -26.85 26.98 -11.29
C ILE A 169 -28.34 26.60 -11.36
N ALA A 170 -28.76 25.88 -12.40
CA ALA A 170 -30.11 25.31 -12.48
C ALA A 170 -29.99 23.79 -12.66
N LYS A 171 -30.29 23.02 -11.61
CA LYS A 171 -30.55 21.58 -11.70
C LYS A 171 -32.03 21.40 -11.99
N ALA A 172 -32.37 20.75 -13.11
CA ALA A 172 -33.74 20.38 -13.42
C ALA A 172 -33.96 18.91 -13.06
N GLU A 173 -34.72 18.64 -12.00
CA GLU A 173 -35.15 17.28 -11.64
C GLU A 173 -36.53 16.97 -12.24
N MET A 174 -36.63 15.85 -12.94
CA MET A 174 -37.89 15.22 -13.34
C MET A 174 -38.11 14.02 -12.42
N ILE A 175 -39.22 14.02 -11.68
CA ILE A 175 -39.64 12.88 -10.86
C ILE A 175 -40.28 11.82 -11.79
N ASP A 176 -39.70 10.62 -11.86
CA ASP A 176 -40.48 9.42 -12.17
C ASP A 176 -40.61 8.58 -10.89
N GLY A 177 -41.86 8.25 -10.57
CA GLY A 177 -42.20 7.50 -9.39
C GLY A 177 -41.91 6.02 -9.58
N SER A 178 -40.73 5.56 -9.18
CA SER A 178 -40.58 4.28 -8.48
C SER A 178 -39.14 3.99 -8.09
N SER A 179 -39.00 3.43 -6.88
CA SER A 179 -37.80 2.87 -6.25
C SER A 179 -36.90 3.84 -5.48
N SER A 180 -36.67 3.43 -4.24
CA SER A 180 -36.02 4.10 -3.12
C SER A 180 -34.53 3.80 -3.08
N VAL A 181 -33.70 4.83 -3.09
CA VAL A 181 -32.38 4.87 -2.43
C VAL A 181 -32.26 6.28 -1.85
N MET A 182 -32.15 6.37 -0.52
CA MET A 182 -32.02 7.61 0.23
C MET A 182 -30.53 7.96 0.34
N THR A 183 -30.14 9.12 -0.18
CA THR A 183 -29.14 10.02 0.44
C THR A 183 -29.72 11.44 0.36
N ARG A 184 -30.33 11.88 1.46
CA ARG A 184 -30.73 13.28 1.74
C ARG A 184 -30.56 13.50 3.26
N PRO A 185 -30.19 14.70 3.66
CA PRO A 185 -31.18 15.55 4.30
C PRO A 185 -31.22 16.96 3.70
N VAL A 186 -32.37 17.35 3.14
CA VAL A 186 -32.80 18.74 3.11
C VAL A 186 -34.08 18.77 3.92
N ASP A 187 -34.10 19.58 4.97
CA ASP A 187 -35.21 19.68 5.90
C ASP A 187 -36.47 20.20 5.18
N ASN A 188 -37.45 19.32 4.95
CA ASN A 188 -38.72 19.66 4.30
C ASN A 188 -39.86 19.61 5.32
N LYS A 189 -39.98 20.65 6.13
CA LYS A 189 -41.20 20.99 6.86
C LYS A 189 -41.93 22.10 6.12
N ASP A 190 -42.80 21.71 5.19
CA ASP A 190 -44.13 22.30 4.97
C ASP A 190 -44.70 21.80 3.63
N CYS A 191 -45.31 20.60 3.66
CA CYS A 191 -46.23 20.15 2.61
C CYS A 191 -47.38 19.38 3.28
N GLU A 192 -48.16 20.04 4.15
CA GLU A 192 -49.47 19.52 4.53
C GLU A 192 -50.50 19.87 3.44
N ASN A 193 -50.93 18.82 2.73
CA ASN A 193 -52.19 18.60 2.04
C ASN A 193 -53.16 19.78 1.88
N ASP A 194 -53.32 20.26 0.65
CA ASP A 194 -54.63 20.70 0.16
C ASP A 194 -54.94 19.95 -1.15
N GLU A 195 -56.00 19.14 -1.10
CA GLU A 195 -56.60 18.48 -2.25
C GLU A 195 -57.31 19.53 -3.12
N ASP A 196 -56.76 19.86 -4.28
CA ASP A 196 -57.58 20.38 -5.38
C ASP A 196 -57.05 19.90 -6.74
N GLU A 197 -57.95 19.32 -7.53
CA GLU A 197 -57.69 18.82 -8.86
C GLU A 197 -57.36 19.98 -9.81
N SER A 198 -56.31 19.82 -10.62
CA SER A 198 -55.80 20.70 -11.70
C SER A 198 -54.79 21.79 -11.28
N GLY A 199 -53.49 21.51 -11.50
CA GLY A 199 -52.44 22.52 -11.44
C GLY A 199 -51.08 21.88 -11.18
N GLY A 200 -50.10 22.14 -12.04
CA GLY A 200 -48.72 21.69 -11.84
C GLY A 200 -48.12 22.36 -10.59
N SER A 201 -47.52 21.56 -9.72
CA SER A 201 -46.72 22.07 -8.60
C SER A 201 -45.30 22.32 -9.11
N LEU A 202 -44.92 23.59 -9.21
CA LEU A 202 -43.54 24.03 -9.44
C LEU A 202 -42.76 23.80 -8.13
N CYS A 203 -41.81 22.88 -8.12
CA CYS A 203 -40.76 22.87 -7.10
C CYS A 203 -39.89 24.12 -7.30
N SER A 204 -39.71 24.90 -6.24
CA SER A 204 -38.80 26.03 -6.21
C SER A 204 -37.36 25.56 -6.47
N VAL A 205 -36.69 26.15 -7.47
CA VAL A 205 -35.24 26.05 -7.67
C VAL A 205 -34.58 27.00 -6.67
N SER A 206 -33.81 26.47 -5.72
CA SER A 206 -32.96 27.29 -4.86
C SER A 206 -31.71 27.70 -5.65
N PHE A 207 -31.38 28.99 -5.64
CA PHE A 207 -30.14 29.53 -6.20
C PHE A 207 -29.19 29.78 -5.02
N SER A 208 -28.03 29.13 -4.94
CA SER A 208 -26.95 29.59 -4.06
C SER A 208 -26.12 30.63 -4.82
N CYS A 209 -25.89 31.77 -4.18
CA CYS A 209 -24.95 32.79 -4.64
C CYS A 209 -23.67 32.59 -3.83
N MET A 210 -22.50 32.55 -4.47
CA MET A 210 -21.25 32.60 -3.72
C MET A 210 -21.04 34.01 -3.19
N ASN A 211 -20.88 34.22 -1.88
CA ASN A 211 -20.48 35.55 -1.40
C ASN A 211 -18.97 35.71 -1.52
N LYS A 212 -18.55 36.93 -1.82
CA LYS A 212 -17.13 37.26 -1.93
C LYS A 212 -16.75 38.25 -0.86
N ILE A 213 -15.78 37.89 -0.02
CA ILE A 213 -15.35 38.64 1.15
C ILE A 213 -13.85 38.89 1.04
N TYR A 214 -13.43 40.10 1.43
CA TYR A 214 -12.03 40.54 1.38
C TYR A 214 -11.69 41.21 2.71
N GLY A 215 -10.56 40.81 3.30
CA GLY A 215 -9.86 41.49 4.36
C GLY A 215 -9.01 42.64 3.84
N SER A 216 -7.95 42.93 4.57
CA SER A 216 -7.04 44.04 4.40
C SER A 216 -5.59 43.58 4.62
N GLU A 217 -4.65 44.53 4.68
CA GLU A 217 -3.23 44.22 4.91
C GLU A 217 -2.88 44.33 6.42
N ASP A 218 -3.91 44.40 7.27
CA ASP A 218 -3.84 44.46 8.72
C ASP A 218 -4.68 43.30 9.27
N ALA A 219 -4.34 42.77 10.45
CA ALA A 219 -5.09 41.73 11.13
C ALA A 219 -6.62 42.00 11.20
N ASP A 220 -7.40 41.11 10.60
CA ASP A 220 -8.83 41.16 10.44
C ASP A 220 -9.57 40.03 11.20
N VAL A 221 -10.88 40.22 11.35
CA VAL A 221 -11.79 39.15 11.78
C VAL A 221 -12.92 39.07 10.77
N ILE A 222 -12.93 38.00 9.99
CA ILE A 222 -13.84 37.81 8.85
C ILE A 222 -14.82 36.68 9.16
N PHE A 223 -16.09 36.91 8.85
CA PHE A 223 -17.16 35.91 8.97
C PHE A 223 -17.83 35.72 7.62
N GLY A 224 -17.87 34.47 7.17
CA GLY A 224 -18.72 33.97 6.12
C GLY A 224 -20.19 33.88 6.53
N THR A 225 -20.91 32.99 5.87
CA THR A 225 -22.34 32.78 5.94
C THR A 225 -22.64 31.29 5.94
N GLU A 226 -23.91 30.91 6.05
CA GLU A 226 -24.34 29.50 6.02
C GLU A 226 -24.42 28.92 4.59
N GLY A 227 -23.76 29.55 3.62
CA GLY A 227 -23.64 29.00 2.28
C GLY A 227 -22.36 29.45 1.61
N ILE A 228 -22.03 28.83 0.48
CA ILE A 228 -20.74 28.95 -0.21
C ILE A 228 -20.19 30.39 -0.22
N ASP A 229 -18.99 30.55 0.31
CA ASP A 229 -18.24 31.78 0.39
C ASP A 229 -16.87 31.68 -0.29
N LEU A 230 -16.36 32.83 -0.72
CA LEU A 230 -15.01 33.02 -1.23
C LEU A 230 -14.36 34.14 -0.44
N ILE A 231 -13.44 33.78 0.45
CA ILE A 231 -12.83 34.66 1.45
C ILE A 231 -11.33 34.84 1.13
N TYR A 232 -10.85 36.08 1.25
CA TYR A 232 -9.42 36.42 1.16
C TYR A 232 -9.04 37.26 2.38
N GLY A 233 -8.09 36.81 3.20
CA GLY A 233 -7.51 37.57 4.32
C GLY A 233 -6.60 38.69 3.82
N LEU A 234 -5.64 38.32 2.95
CA LEU A 234 -4.61 39.14 2.32
C LEU A 234 -3.33 39.26 3.15
N GLY A 235 -3.27 40.12 4.15
CA GLY A 235 -2.04 40.34 4.90
C GLY A 235 -2.28 40.68 6.36
N GLY A 236 -1.38 40.26 7.23
CA GLY A 236 -1.52 40.37 8.68
C GLY A 236 -2.24 39.16 9.27
N ASP A 237 -1.99 38.91 10.56
CA ASP A 237 -2.52 37.75 11.29
C ASP A 237 -4.07 37.80 11.41
N ASP A 238 -4.75 37.06 10.55
CA ASP A 238 -6.20 37.10 10.37
C ASP A 238 -6.93 36.01 11.13
N LYS A 239 -8.20 36.26 11.45
CA LYS A 239 -9.13 35.23 11.94
C LYS A 239 -10.35 35.09 11.06
N MET A 240 -10.56 33.92 10.48
CA MET A 240 -11.58 33.69 9.46
C MET A 240 -12.49 32.50 9.81
N TYR A 241 -13.79 32.64 9.51
CA TYR A 241 -14.79 31.59 9.71
C TYR A 241 -15.64 31.44 8.45
N GLY A 242 -15.65 30.27 7.80
CA GLY A 242 -16.54 29.92 6.69
C GLY A 242 -17.99 29.72 7.15
N LEU A 243 -18.14 28.98 8.26
CA LEU A 243 -19.40 28.59 8.93
C LEU A 243 -20.07 27.39 8.29
N GLY A 244 -20.74 27.55 7.16
CA GLY A 244 -21.43 26.44 6.52
C GLY A 244 -21.51 26.65 5.03
N GLY A 245 -21.41 25.59 4.24
CA GLY A 245 -21.29 25.71 2.81
C GLY A 245 -20.11 24.89 2.31
N ASN A 246 -19.66 25.19 1.10
CA ASN A 246 -18.47 24.57 0.55
C ASN A 246 -17.59 25.73 0.12
N ASP A 247 -16.83 26.23 1.06
CA ASP A 247 -16.18 27.54 1.02
C ASP A 247 -14.80 27.45 0.38
N ILE A 248 -14.29 28.60 -0.06
CA ILE A 248 -12.91 28.75 -0.52
C ILE A 248 -12.29 29.89 0.28
N ILE A 249 -11.28 29.59 1.09
CA ILE A 249 -10.67 30.52 2.04
C ILE A 249 -9.16 30.61 1.77
N PHE A 250 -8.66 31.84 1.60
CA PHE A 250 -7.22 32.13 1.47
C PHE A 250 -6.79 33.03 2.64
N GLY A 251 -5.81 32.58 3.42
CA GLY A 251 -5.11 33.30 4.48
C GLY A 251 -4.40 34.53 3.94
N GLY A 252 -3.25 34.29 3.34
CA GLY A 252 -2.40 35.33 2.75
C GLY A 252 -1.06 35.39 3.47
N GLU A 253 -0.51 36.59 3.66
CA GLU A 253 0.69 36.78 4.46
C GLU A 253 0.32 36.96 5.94
N GLY A 254 0.93 36.24 6.89
CA GLY A 254 0.68 36.41 8.33
C GLY A 254 0.43 35.09 9.03
N ASP A 255 0.36 35.08 10.35
CA ASP A 255 0.00 33.86 11.09
C ASP A 255 -1.53 33.82 11.27
N ASP A 256 -2.24 33.07 10.42
CA ASP A 256 -3.69 33.09 10.30
C ASP A 256 -4.40 31.98 11.09
N GLU A 257 -5.63 32.24 11.54
CA GLU A 257 -6.51 31.27 12.21
C GLU A 257 -7.80 31.08 11.40
N ILE A 258 -7.94 29.96 10.70
CA ILE A 258 -9.01 29.68 9.74
C ILE A 258 -9.88 28.50 10.20
N PHE A 259 -11.19 28.69 10.18
CA PHE A 259 -12.20 27.66 10.44
C PHE A 259 -13.09 27.53 9.20
N GLY A 260 -13.12 26.35 8.56
CA GLY A 260 -13.99 26.02 7.43
C GLY A 260 -15.44 25.97 7.90
N GLY A 261 -15.76 25.00 8.75
CA GLY A 261 -17.08 24.84 9.35
C GLY A 261 -17.76 23.59 8.82
N HIS A 262 -19.03 23.70 8.47
CA HIS A 262 -19.77 22.58 7.89
C HIS A 262 -19.72 22.57 6.37
N GLY A 263 -19.41 21.42 5.80
CA GLY A 263 -19.40 21.12 4.37
C GLY A 263 -17.97 21.06 3.83
N ASN A 264 -17.84 20.79 2.53
CA ASN A 264 -16.54 20.47 1.94
C ASN A 264 -15.84 21.75 1.49
N ASP A 265 -14.88 22.20 2.28
CA ASP A 265 -14.19 23.46 2.16
C ASP A 265 -12.82 23.31 1.48
N ALA A 266 -12.33 24.41 0.89
CA ALA A 266 -10.99 24.52 0.32
C ALA A 266 -10.25 25.66 1.00
N ILE A 267 -9.27 25.32 1.84
CA ILE A 267 -8.54 26.25 2.71
C ILE A 267 -7.07 26.32 2.29
N SER A 268 -6.50 27.53 2.24
CA SER A 268 -5.08 27.77 1.99
C SER A 268 -4.55 28.80 2.98
N GLY A 269 -3.54 28.46 3.77
CA GLY A 269 -2.83 29.38 4.68
C GLY A 269 -1.99 30.42 3.92
N GLU A 270 -1.20 29.94 2.95
CA GLU A 270 -0.23 30.72 2.15
C GLU A 270 1.11 31.00 2.87
N GLU A 271 1.44 32.22 3.29
CA GLU A 271 2.73 32.51 3.95
C GLU A 271 2.49 32.80 5.44
N GLY A 272 2.93 31.94 6.35
CA GLY A 272 2.51 32.06 7.74
C GLY A 272 2.90 30.89 8.60
N SER A 273 2.75 31.00 9.91
CA SER A 273 2.56 29.81 10.75
C SER A 273 1.09 29.75 11.12
N ASP A 274 0.33 29.06 10.28
CA ASP A 274 -1.13 29.12 10.25
C ASP A 274 -1.76 28.03 11.11
N THR A 275 -3.01 28.26 11.54
CA THR A 275 -3.86 27.30 12.20
C THR A 275 -5.13 27.11 11.39
N LEU A 276 -5.26 25.97 10.73
CA LEU A 276 -6.30 25.67 9.74
C LEU A 276 -7.17 24.52 10.23
N LEU A 277 -8.48 24.73 10.36
CA LEU A 277 -9.45 23.71 10.78
C LEU A 277 -10.52 23.55 9.71
N GLY A 278 -10.66 22.35 9.15
CA GLY A 278 -11.76 21.97 8.24
C GLY A 278 -13.11 21.90 8.96
N GLU A 279 -13.14 21.16 10.07
CA GLU A 279 -14.30 20.81 10.89
C GLU A 279 -15.13 19.65 10.32
N ASP A 280 -16.36 19.87 9.84
CA ASP A 280 -17.23 18.77 9.36
C ASP A 280 -17.27 18.79 7.83
N GLY A 281 -16.80 17.77 7.12
CA GLY A 281 -16.88 17.70 5.66
C GLY A 281 -15.69 16.95 5.07
N ASP A 282 -15.71 16.74 3.74
CA ASP A 282 -14.50 16.25 3.06
C ASP A 282 -13.72 17.47 2.56
N ASP A 283 -12.72 17.91 3.32
CA ASP A 283 -12.02 19.18 3.17
C ASP A 283 -10.70 19.05 2.41
N PHE A 284 -10.31 20.14 1.75
CA PHE A 284 -9.01 20.28 1.10
C PHE A 284 -8.24 21.43 1.74
N ILE A 285 -7.13 21.13 2.40
CA ILE A 285 -6.37 22.09 3.21
C ILE A 285 -4.91 22.15 2.72
N GLN A 286 -4.39 23.36 2.53
CA GLN A 286 -2.97 23.60 2.25
C GLN A 286 -2.42 24.58 3.28
N GLY A 287 -1.35 24.21 3.99
CA GLY A 287 -0.61 25.07 4.91
C GLY A 287 0.11 26.18 4.14
N GLY A 288 1.17 25.80 3.44
CA GLY A 288 1.94 26.69 2.58
C GLY A 288 3.37 26.87 3.09
N ILE A 289 3.82 28.10 3.28
CA ILE A 289 5.16 28.39 3.77
C ILE A 289 5.12 28.77 5.23
N GLY A 290 5.75 27.97 6.07
CA GLY A 290 5.97 28.18 7.49
C GLY A 290 5.48 26.98 8.28
N ASN A 291 5.43 27.08 9.61
CA ASN A 291 5.12 25.92 10.44
C ASN A 291 3.63 25.92 10.77
N ASP A 292 2.87 25.11 10.06
CA ASP A 292 1.42 25.13 10.09
C ASP A 292 0.84 24.06 11.01
N THR A 293 -0.36 24.31 11.53
CA THR A 293 -1.17 23.36 12.29
C THR A 293 -2.48 23.16 11.56
N ILE A 294 -2.70 21.95 11.04
CA ILE A 294 -3.85 21.59 10.22
C ILE A 294 -4.68 20.53 10.95
N SER A 295 -6.00 20.72 11.00
CA SER A 295 -6.94 19.70 11.43
C SER A 295 -8.07 19.54 10.41
N GLY A 296 -8.34 18.30 10.01
CA GLY A 296 -9.42 17.93 9.08
C GLY A 296 -10.76 17.94 9.80
N GLY A 297 -10.99 16.92 10.62
CA GLY A 297 -12.11 16.82 11.54
C GLY A 297 -12.93 15.55 11.27
N LEU A 298 -14.13 15.71 10.73
CA LEU A 298 -15.00 14.60 10.34
C LEU A 298 -15.16 14.57 8.82
N GLY A 299 -14.83 13.46 8.16
CA GLY A 299 -15.00 13.29 6.72
C GLY A 299 -13.69 12.89 6.06
N ASP A 300 -13.74 12.59 4.76
CA ASP A 300 -12.53 12.12 4.06
C ASP A 300 -11.68 13.32 3.60
N ASP A 301 -10.70 13.71 4.41
CA ASP A 301 -9.96 14.96 4.26
C ASP A 301 -8.68 14.82 3.42
N SER A 302 -8.18 15.95 2.91
CA SER A 302 -6.90 16.02 2.20
C SER A 302 -6.11 17.24 2.64
N ALA A 303 -4.96 17.03 3.29
CA ALA A 303 -4.08 18.09 3.78
C ALA A 303 -2.65 18.01 3.25
N TYR A 304 -2.08 19.18 2.97
CA TYR A 304 -0.69 19.38 2.55
C TYR A 304 -0.03 20.43 3.46
N GLY A 305 1.05 20.07 4.16
CA GLY A 305 1.86 21.02 4.96
C GLY A 305 2.66 21.98 4.08
N GLU A 306 3.34 21.43 3.08
CA GLU A 306 4.22 22.11 2.11
C GLU A 306 5.62 22.47 2.63
N GLU A 307 5.96 23.72 2.94
CA GLU A 307 7.31 24.10 3.41
C GLU A 307 7.28 24.47 4.89
N GLY A 308 7.84 23.64 5.77
CA GLY A 308 7.90 23.95 7.18
C GLY A 308 7.98 22.70 8.04
N ASN A 309 7.90 22.89 9.36
CA ASN A 309 7.72 21.76 10.27
C ASN A 309 6.26 21.80 10.72
N ASP A 310 5.44 20.97 10.10
CA ASP A 310 3.99 21.05 10.15
C ASP A 310 3.39 19.99 11.09
N VAL A 311 2.18 20.25 11.57
CA VAL A 311 1.38 19.29 12.34
C VAL A 311 0.04 19.10 11.66
N LEU A 312 -0.22 17.89 11.17
CA LEU A 312 -1.46 17.50 10.48
C LEU A 312 -2.18 16.43 11.32
N GLU A 313 -3.43 16.69 11.72
CA GLU A 313 -4.31 15.76 12.47
C GLU A 313 -5.69 15.72 11.79
N LEU A 314 -5.96 14.70 10.96
CA LEU A 314 -7.15 14.71 10.09
C LEU A 314 -8.40 14.04 10.69
N GLY A 315 -8.26 13.08 11.60
CA GLY A 315 -9.35 12.73 12.51
C GLY A 315 -10.16 11.51 12.06
N GLU A 316 -11.47 11.66 11.85
CA GLU A 316 -12.33 10.54 11.41
C GLU A 316 -12.53 10.60 9.89
N GLY A 317 -12.17 9.57 9.14
CA GLY A 317 -12.34 9.52 7.69
C GLY A 317 -11.23 8.73 7.01
N ASP A 318 -11.38 8.43 5.71
CA ASP A 318 -10.27 7.88 4.93
C ASP A 318 -9.42 9.06 4.39
N ASP A 319 -8.37 9.43 5.10
CA ASP A 319 -7.69 10.72 4.92
C ASP A 319 -6.42 10.65 4.04
N LEU A 320 -6.03 11.80 3.48
CA LEU A 320 -4.76 12.01 2.77
C LEU A 320 -3.92 13.10 3.42
N LEU A 321 -2.72 12.74 3.90
CA LEU A 321 -1.77 13.64 4.54
C LEU A 321 -0.44 13.67 3.76
N ASP A 322 0.06 14.86 3.43
CA ASP A 322 1.41 15.07 2.88
C ASP A 322 2.12 16.17 3.69
N GLY A 323 3.18 15.82 4.42
CA GLY A 323 3.95 16.76 5.25
C GLY A 323 4.68 17.79 4.38
N GLY A 324 5.50 17.31 3.45
CA GLY A 324 6.21 18.14 2.48
C GLY A 324 7.69 18.26 2.81
N LEU A 325 8.17 19.47 3.08
CA LEU A 325 9.58 19.76 3.36
C LEU A 325 9.75 20.24 4.79
N GLY A 326 10.42 19.45 5.61
CA GLY A 326 10.79 19.80 6.98
C GLY A 326 10.51 18.62 7.90
N ASP A 327 10.69 18.78 9.21
CA ASP A 327 10.41 17.67 10.13
C ASP A 327 8.95 17.77 10.59
N ASP A 328 8.09 16.93 10.03
CA ASP A 328 6.62 17.02 10.15
C ASP A 328 6.04 16.02 11.16
N THR A 329 4.82 16.28 11.63
CA THR A 329 4.03 15.35 12.43
C THR A 329 2.69 15.09 11.77
N LEU A 330 2.44 13.85 11.37
CA LEU A 330 1.23 13.41 10.67
C LEU A 330 0.48 12.40 11.54
N LEU A 331 -0.79 12.67 11.82
CA LEU A 331 -1.71 11.78 12.52
C LEU A 331 -2.93 11.55 11.62
N GLY A 332 -3.12 10.32 11.16
CA GLY A 332 -4.27 9.89 10.37
C GLY A 332 -5.54 9.94 11.22
N GLY A 333 -5.71 8.96 12.11
CA GLY A 333 -6.80 8.93 13.08
C GLY A 333 -7.63 7.65 12.98
N GLU A 334 -8.94 7.77 12.78
CA GLU A 334 -9.82 6.64 12.52
C GLU A 334 -10.14 6.59 11.01
N GLY A 335 -9.83 5.48 10.33
CA GLY A 335 -10.13 5.26 8.91
C GLY A 335 -8.96 4.67 8.15
N ASP A 336 -9.14 4.32 6.88
CA ASP A 336 -8.04 3.79 6.06
C ASP A 336 -7.22 4.95 5.45
N ASP A 337 -6.19 5.40 6.15
CA ASP A 337 -5.48 6.65 5.84
C ASP A 337 -4.29 6.47 4.88
N THR A 338 -3.88 7.57 4.24
CA THR A 338 -2.67 7.65 3.41
C THR A 338 -1.79 8.80 3.83
N LEU A 339 -0.62 8.48 4.38
CA LEU A 339 0.35 9.45 4.91
C LEU A 339 1.65 9.44 4.11
N ASP A 340 2.16 10.61 3.76
CA ASP A 340 3.44 10.83 3.07
C ASP A 340 4.27 11.90 3.81
N GLY A 341 5.38 11.50 4.45
CA GLY A 341 6.29 12.41 5.16
C GLY A 341 7.13 13.28 4.20
N SER A 342 7.32 12.81 2.97
CA SER A 342 8.09 13.49 1.93
C SER A 342 9.60 13.68 2.22
N SER A 343 10.03 14.68 2.98
CA SER A 343 11.46 14.94 3.22
C SER A 343 11.65 15.63 4.57
N GLY A 344 12.28 14.94 5.50
CA GLY A 344 12.24 15.37 6.89
C GLY A 344 12.77 14.29 7.80
N ASN A 345 12.72 14.50 9.11
CA ASN A 345 12.69 13.40 10.06
C ASN A 345 11.29 13.40 10.63
N ASP A 346 10.41 12.62 10.02
CA ASP A 346 8.98 12.78 10.20
C ASP A 346 8.45 11.86 11.31
N LEU A 347 7.37 12.30 11.95
CA LEU A 347 6.66 11.55 12.97
C LEU A 347 5.26 11.19 12.45
N MET A 348 5.03 9.92 12.14
CA MET A 348 3.84 9.46 11.43
C MET A 348 3.10 8.38 12.24
N TYR A 349 1.80 8.58 12.45
CA TYR A 349 0.89 7.61 13.07
C TYR A 349 -0.32 7.41 12.15
N GLY A 350 -0.55 6.17 11.69
CA GLY A 350 -1.75 5.79 10.95
C GLY A 350 -2.98 5.88 11.83
N GLY A 351 -3.09 4.98 12.81
CA GLY A 351 -4.16 4.99 13.80
C GLY A 351 -5.00 3.73 13.75
N ASP A 352 -6.32 3.87 13.74
CA ASP A 352 -7.25 2.76 13.58
C ASP A 352 -7.62 2.63 12.09
N GLY A 353 -7.32 1.52 11.42
CA GLY A 353 -7.64 1.32 10.01
C GLY A 353 -6.52 0.62 9.26
N ASN A 354 -6.70 0.40 7.96
CA ASN A 354 -5.66 -0.20 7.11
C ASN A 354 -4.91 0.90 6.37
N ASP A 355 -3.84 1.38 6.98
CA ASP A 355 -3.17 2.60 6.58
C ASP A 355 -2.07 2.35 5.55
N ARG A 356 -1.71 3.42 4.84
CA ARG A 356 -0.57 3.45 3.94
C ARG A 356 0.37 4.58 4.29
N ILE A 357 1.57 4.24 4.73
CA ILE A 357 2.52 5.19 5.30
C ILE A 357 3.84 5.17 4.51
N TRP A 358 4.28 6.34 4.04
CA TRP A 358 5.57 6.54 3.37
C TRP A 358 6.40 7.63 4.05
N GLY A 359 7.53 7.28 4.69
CA GLY A 359 8.46 8.28 5.27
C GLY A 359 9.33 8.98 4.21
N ARG A 360 9.78 8.21 3.23
CA ARG A 360 10.64 8.58 2.09
C ARG A 360 12.08 8.94 2.42
N PHE A 361 12.35 10.13 2.94
CA PHE A 361 13.71 10.67 3.05
C PHE A 361 13.95 11.29 4.42
N GLY A 362 15.00 10.81 5.08
CA GLY A 362 15.46 11.23 6.39
C GLY A 362 15.10 10.17 7.42
N ASN A 363 15.34 10.44 8.70
CA ASN A 363 15.22 9.42 9.74
C ASN A 363 13.84 9.50 10.38
N ASP A 364 12.95 8.63 9.94
CA ASP A 364 11.52 8.75 10.22
C ASP A 364 11.09 7.81 11.37
N TYR A 365 10.00 8.19 12.03
CA TYR A 365 9.26 7.33 12.96
C TYR A 365 7.89 7.03 12.38
N LEU A 366 7.61 5.75 12.11
CA LEU A 366 6.34 5.29 11.55
C LEU A 366 5.67 4.32 12.54
N SER A 367 4.37 4.51 12.75
CA SER A 367 3.51 3.58 13.48
C SER A 367 2.24 3.33 12.66
N GLY A 368 1.95 2.07 12.34
CA GLY A 368 0.71 1.65 11.69
C GLY A 368 -0.48 1.83 12.63
N GLY A 369 -0.54 1.03 13.68
CA GLY A 369 -1.57 1.12 14.71
C GLY A 369 -2.42 -0.15 14.77
N GLU A 370 -3.72 -0.04 14.54
CA GLU A 370 -4.64 -1.18 14.51
C GLU A 370 -5.18 -1.39 13.10
N GLY A 371 -4.88 -2.51 12.46
CA GLY A 371 -5.37 -2.87 11.13
C GLY A 371 -4.27 -3.53 10.30
N ASP A 372 -4.58 -3.93 9.07
CA ASP A 372 -3.57 -4.53 8.19
C ASP A 372 -2.86 -3.39 7.43
N ASP A 373 -1.71 -2.92 7.93
CA ASP A 373 -1.03 -1.72 7.44
C ASP A 373 0.02 -1.98 6.36
N PHE A 374 0.30 -0.95 5.56
CA PHE A 374 1.39 -0.95 4.58
C PHE A 374 2.35 0.21 4.82
N MET A 375 3.60 -0.11 5.18
CA MET A 375 4.60 0.89 5.58
C MET A 375 5.88 0.81 4.77
N ARG A 376 6.39 1.97 4.37
CA ARG A 376 7.71 2.12 3.75
C ARG A 376 8.45 3.33 4.31
N ALA A 377 9.49 3.09 5.11
CA ALA A 377 10.24 4.19 5.70
C ALA A 377 11.15 4.88 4.67
N GLY A 378 11.97 4.12 3.92
CA GLY A 378 12.58 4.60 2.69
C GLY A 378 14.09 4.82 2.77
N GLN A 379 14.55 6.00 3.14
CA GLN A 379 15.97 6.34 3.22
C GLN A 379 16.25 7.03 4.53
N GLY A 380 16.98 6.41 5.45
CA GLY A 380 17.16 6.96 6.78
C GLY A 380 17.69 5.90 7.70
N GLU A 381 17.94 6.26 8.95
CA GLU A 381 17.92 5.25 10.02
C GLU A 381 16.56 5.39 10.69
N ASP A 382 15.63 4.51 10.31
CA ASP A 382 14.21 4.66 10.60
C ASP A 382 13.77 3.81 11.80
N ILE A 383 12.67 4.20 12.46
CA ILE A 383 12.00 3.40 13.49
C ILE A 383 10.59 3.11 13.02
N ILE A 384 10.25 1.82 12.91
CA ILE A 384 8.98 1.38 12.36
C ILE A 384 8.31 0.39 13.32
N ILE A 385 7.02 0.60 13.55
CA ILE A 385 6.17 -0.27 14.37
C ILE A 385 4.91 -0.56 13.57
N GLY A 386 4.64 -1.84 13.26
CA GLY A 386 3.38 -2.25 12.64
C GLY A 386 2.21 -2.05 13.58
N GLY A 387 2.13 -2.89 14.61
CA GLY A 387 1.11 -2.76 15.64
C GLY A 387 0.26 -4.02 15.73
N TYR A 388 -1.05 -3.88 15.58
CA TYR A 388 -1.97 -5.01 15.54
C TYR A 388 -2.50 -5.19 14.13
N GLY A 389 -2.59 -6.44 13.67
CA GLY A 389 -3.08 -6.76 12.33
C GLY A 389 -1.95 -7.34 11.49
N ARG A 390 -2.24 -7.74 10.25
CA ARG A 390 -1.19 -8.31 9.39
C ARG A 390 -0.54 -7.23 8.56
N ASP A 391 0.65 -6.83 8.95
CA ASP A 391 1.35 -5.68 8.40
C ASP A 391 2.35 -6.07 7.29
N ASP A 392 2.52 -5.18 6.32
CA ASP A 392 3.57 -5.25 5.28
C ASP A 392 4.55 -4.09 5.44
N VAL A 393 5.70 -4.39 6.06
CA VAL A 393 6.65 -3.40 6.57
C VAL A 393 7.97 -3.45 5.81
N HIS A 394 8.40 -2.31 5.28
CA HIS A 394 9.68 -2.16 4.58
C HIS A 394 10.54 -1.04 5.20
N GLY A 395 11.73 -1.38 5.70
CA GLY A 395 12.75 -0.45 6.19
C GLY A 395 13.29 0.44 5.08
N GLY A 396 14.08 -0.14 4.17
CA GLY A 396 14.47 0.49 2.93
C GLY A 396 15.98 0.66 2.81
N LYS A 397 16.53 1.78 3.24
CA LYS A 397 17.97 2.02 3.22
C LYS A 397 18.41 2.70 4.48
N GLY A 398 19.47 2.18 5.06
CA GLY A 398 20.09 2.65 6.29
C GLY A 398 19.83 1.62 7.38
N ALA A 399 20.32 1.87 8.59
CA ALA A 399 20.22 0.90 9.67
C ALA A 399 18.91 1.12 10.43
N ASP A 400 17.91 0.31 10.12
CA ASP A 400 16.54 0.50 10.58
C ASP A 400 16.23 -0.34 11.83
N LEU A 401 15.33 0.16 12.67
CA LEU A 401 14.72 -0.61 13.78
C LEU A 401 13.27 -0.88 13.44
N ILE A 402 12.94 -2.16 13.24
CA ILE A 402 11.61 -2.58 12.77
C ILE A 402 10.99 -3.56 13.76
N ARG A 403 9.70 -3.35 14.07
CA ARG A 403 8.84 -4.28 14.79
C ARG A 403 7.58 -4.55 13.97
N GLY A 404 7.33 -5.82 13.65
CA GLY A 404 6.06 -6.28 13.05
C GLY A 404 4.93 -5.99 14.02
N GLY A 405 4.89 -6.74 15.13
CA GLY A 405 3.96 -6.47 16.22
C GLY A 405 3.18 -7.73 16.58
N HIS A 406 1.86 -7.69 16.38
CA HIS A 406 0.97 -8.81 16.64
C HIS A 406 0.42 -9.35 15.33
N ASP A 407 0.12 -10.65 15.30
CA ASP A 407 -0.43 -11.37 14.13
C ASP A 407 0.64 -11.65 13.04
N GLU A 408 0.24 -12.22 11.90
CA GLU A 408 1.18 -12.73 10.87
C GLU A 408 1.68 -11.61 9.96
N ASP A 409 2.92 -11.15 10.17
CA ASP A 409 3.50 -10.00 9.49
C ASP A 409 4.46 -10.36 8.34
N ILE A 410 4.67 -9.40 7.44
CA ILE A 410 5.75 -9.43 6.45
C ILE A 410 6.68 -8.25 6.73
N VAL A 411 7.93 -8.55 7.10
CA VAL A 411 8.91 -7.52 7.44
C VAL A 411 10.18 -7.66 6.61
N LEU A 412 10.57 -6.57 5.94
CA LEU A 412 11.76 -6.48 5.10
C LEU A 412 12.66 -5.33 5.57
N GLY A 413 13.83 -5.62 6.14
CA GLY A 413 14.86 -4.60 6.46
C GLY A 413 15.37 -3.91 5.20
N ASN A 414 15.77 -4.72 4.21
CA ASN A 414 16.30 -4.37 2.90
C ASN A 414 17.81 -4.08 2.88
N ALA A 415 18.29 -2.88 3.19
CA ALA A 415 19.69 -2.54 2.99
C ALA A 415 20.22 -1.66 4.12
N GLY A 416 21.27 -2.13 4.78
CA GLY A 416 21.81 -1.53 5.99
C GLY A 416 21.93 -2.58 7.08
N ASP A 417 22.55 -2.24 8.20
CA ASP A 417 22.67 -3.18 9.32
C ASP A 417 21.39 -3.10 10.16
N ASP A 418 20.35 -3.85 9.78
CA ASP A 418 19.00 -3.71 10.32
C ASP A 418 18.77 -4.51 11.60
N LEU A 419 17.84 -4.04 12.44
CA LEU A 419 17.36 -4.74 13.62
C LEU A 419 15.86 -4.98 13.48
N VAL A 420 15.50 -6.23 13.18
CA VAL A 420 14.14 -6.66 12.82
C VAL A 420 13.56 -7.58 13.90
N TYR A 421 12.35 -7.28 14.35
CA TYR A 421 11.54 -8.10 15.25
C TYR A 421 10.21 -8.46 14.59
N GLY A 422 9.83 -9.74 14.57
CA GLY A 422 8.46 -10.19 14.28
C GLY A 422 7.52 -9.93 15.46
N ASP A 423 7.99 -10.26 16.67
CA ASP A 423 7.27 -10.16 17.95
C ASP A 423 6.25 -11.33 18.15
N GLU A 424 4.93 -11.16 18.00
CA GLU A 424 3.93 -12.25 18.16
C GLU A 424 3.29 -12.60 16.81
N GLY A 425 3.41 -13.82 16.30
CA GLY A 425 2.83 -14.14 14.99
C GLY A 425 3.52 -15.32 14.30
N ASP A 426 2.94 -15.84 13.22
CA ASP A 426 3.72 -16.69 12.30
C ASP A 426 4.26 -15.77 11.19
N ASP A 427 5.46 -15.22 11.37
CA ASP A 427 5.97 -14.09 10.59
C ASP A 427 6.85 -14.47 9.40
N LEU A 428 6.93 -13.56 8.43
CA LEU A 428 7.88 -13.63 7.31
C LEU A 428 8.88 -12.48 7.40
N LEU A 429 10.11 -12.80 7.82
CA LEU A 429 11.15 -11.81 8.10
C LEU A 429 12.33 -11.95 7.14
N TYR A 430 12.79 -10.81 6.60
CA TYR A 430 14.02 -10.70 5.82
C TYR A 430 14.87 -9.55 6.34
N GLY A 431 16.11 -9.82 6.76
CA GLY A 431 17.12 -8.80 7.05
C GLY A 431 17.44 -8.03 5.77
N GLY A 432 18.00 -8.73 4.78
CA GLY A 432 18.25 -8.19 3.45
C GLY A 432 19.72 -8.18 3.09
N ALA A 433 20.35 -7.01 3.16
CA ALA A 433 21.73 -6.82 2.75
C ALA A 433 22.47 -6.01 3.79
N ASP A 434 23.73 -6.41 4.02
CA ASP A 434 24.57 -5.92 5.12
C ASP A 434 24.31 -6.73 6.41
N ASP A 435 24.98 -6.41 7.52
CA ASP A 435 25.06 -7.35 8.66
C ASP A 435 23.81 -7.18 9.55
N ASP A 436 22.81 -8.06 9.40
CA ASP A 436 21.49 -7.91 10.01
C ASP A 436 21.31 -8.68 11.33
N ARG A 437 20.34 -8.24 12.13
CA ARG A 437 19.82 -9.01 13.28
C ARG A 437 18.32 -9.17 13.18
N VAL A 438 17.88 -10.42 13.07
CA VAL A 438 16.47 -10.75 12.86
C VAL A 438 15.99 -11.67 13.98
N PHE A 439 14.88 -11.30 14.60
CA PHE A 439 14.23 -12.04 15.68
C PHE A 439 12.81 -12.38 15.25
N GLY A 440 12.47 -13.66 15.15
CA GLY A 440 11.11 -14.17 14.92
C GLY A 440 10.19 -13.76 16.06
N GLY A 441 10.25 -14.50 17.18
CA GLY A 441 9.51 -14.17 18.38
C GLY A 441 8.68 -15.35 18.87
N GLU A 442 7.39 -15.14 19.14
CA GLU A 442 6.45 -16.23 19.41
C GLU A 442 5.72 -16.61 18.12
N GLY A 443 5.67 -17.90 17.78
CA GLY A 443 4.96 -18.42 16.61
C GLY A 443 5.91 -19.16 15.67
N ASN A 444 5.41 -19.61 14.52
CA ASN A 444 6.21 -20.42 13.57
C ASN A 444 6.73 -19.52 12.44
N ASP A 445 7.94 -19.01 12.62
CA ASP A 445 8.49 -17.95 11.79
C ASP A 445 9.28 -18.48 10.59
N LEU A 446 9.31 -17.68 9.53
CA LEU A 446 10.23 -17.84 8.40
C LEU A 446 11.21 -16.66 8.39
N VAL A 447 12.44 -16.93 8.82
CA VAL A 447 13.49 -15.93 9.02
C VAL A 447 14.60 -16.08 7.98
N HIS A 448 14.92 -15.00 7.30
CA HIS A 448 16.01 -14.92 6.32
C HIS A 448 16.99 -13.80 6.69
N GLY A 449 18.28 -14.12 6.82
CA GLY A 449 19.34 -13.11 7.00
C GLY A 449 19.58 -12.33 5.71
N GLY A 450 20.01 -13.04 4.68
CA GLY A 450 20.14 -12.50 3.33
C GLY A 450 21.57 -12.52 2.85
N SER A 451 22.23 -11.38 2.81
CA SER A 451 23.63 -11.32 2.40
C SER A 451 24.45 -10.59 3.44
N LYS A 452 25.66 -11.10 3.66
CA LYS A 452 26.62 -10.69 4.69
C LYS A 452 26.44 -11.50 5.97
N ASP A 453 27.12 -11.11 7.03
CA ASP A 453 27.24 -11.95 8.22
C ASP A 453 26.06 -11.63 9.14
N ASP A 454 25.01 -12.46 9.10
CA ASP A 454 23.74 -12.19 9.78
C ASP A 454 23.62 -12.92 11.13
N THR A 455 22.76 -12.41 12.02
CA THR A 455 22.38 -13.12 13.26
C THR A 455 20.87 -13.33 13.33
N LEU A 456 20.44 -14.58 13.38
CA LEU A 456 19.03 -14.98 13.33
C LEU A 456 18.61 -15.67 14.63
N TYR A 457 17.40 -15.34 15.10
CA TYR A 457 16.74 -16.00 16.22
C TYR A 457 15.33 -16.39 15.77
N GLY A 458 14.97 -17.67 15.84
CA GLY A 458 13.60 -18.15 15.63
C GLY A 458 12.73 -17.71 16.79
N GLY A 459 12.98 -18.24 17.98
CA GLY A 459 12.25 -17.87 19.19
C GLY A 459 11.51 -19.06 19.77
N GLU A 460 10.21 -18.93 20.01
CA GLU A 460 9.36 -20.03 20.47
C GLU A 460 8.44 -20.46 19.33
N GLY A 461 8.51 -21.71 18.87
CA GLY A 461 7.65 -22.17 17.79
C GLY A 461 8.25 -23.31 16.99
N MET A 462 7.95 -23.37 15.69
CA MET A 462 8.64 -24.29 14.77
C MET A 462 9.14 -23.46 13.60
N ASP A 463 10.34 -22.96 13.76
CA ASP A 463 10.87 -21.89 12.94
C ASP A 463 11.67 -22.44 11.75
N ARG A 464 11.80 -21.61 10.72
CA ARG A 464 12.67 -21.87 9.58
C ARG A 464 13.63 -20.74 9.38
N LEU A 465 14.91 -21.02 9.60
CA LEU A 465 15.98 -20.04 9.51
C LEU A 465 16.83 -20.31 8.26
N TYR A 466 17.12 -19.25 7.54
CA TYR A 466 18.02 -19.23 6.40
C TYR A 466 18.99 -18.06 6.54
N GLY A 467 20.21 -18.31 6.99
CA GLY A 467 21.31 -17.34 7.10
C GLY A 467 21.53 -16.61 5.78
N GLY A 468 21.71 -17.38 4.71
CA GLY A 468 21.90 -16.84 3.37
C GLY A 468 23.35 -16.94 2.94
N ALA A 469 23.99 -15.81 2.64
CA ALA A 469 25.33 -15.78 2.09
C ALA A 469 26.31 -15.06 3.02
N ALA A 470 27.48 -15.67 3.21
CA ALA A 470 28.53 -15.28 4.17
C ALA A 470 28.32 -15.97 5.52
N ASN A 471 28.98 -15.53 6.59
CA ASN A 471 29.09 -16.34 7.80
C ASN A 471 28.00 -15.95 8.80
N ASP A 472 27.02 -16.82 8.94
CA ASP A 472 25.82 -16.54 9.70
C ASP A 472 25.85 -17.22 11.09
N LEU A 473 25.07 -16.64 12.00
CA LEU A 473 24.84 -17.16 13.34
C LEU A 473 23.34 -17.35 13.56
N SER A 474 22.90 -18.61 13.61
CA SER A 474 21.49 -18.97 13.65
C SER A 474 21.14 -19.69 14.95
N PHE A 475 20.06 -19.26 15.61
CA PHE A 475 19.49 -19.87 16.81
C PHE A 475 18.02 -20.23 16.57
N GLY A 476 17.65 -21.52 16.58
CA GLY A 476 16.27 -21.97 16.47
C GLY A 476 15.47 -21.48 17.67
N GLY A 477 15.83 -21.96 18.86
CA GLY A 477 15.23 -21.54 20.12
C GLY A 477 14.44 -22.66 20.77
N GLY A 478 13.13 -22.48 20.96
CA GLY A 478 12.25 -23.48 21.53
C GLY A 478 11.29 -24.04 20.48
N GLY A 479 11.12 -25.35 20.51
CA GLY A 479 10.30 -26.11 19.57
C GLY A 479 11.14 -26.73 18.45
N ASN A 480 10.49 -27.21 17.40
CA ASN A 480 11.18 -28.05 16.40
C ASN A 480 11.54 -27.22 15.18
N ASP A 481 12.80 -26.81 15.10
CA ASP A 481 13.25 -25.79 14.17
C ASP A 481 13.99 -26.39 12.96
N ALA A 482 14.06 -25.63 11.88
CA ALA A 482 14.85 -25.99 10.70
C ALA A 482 15.81 -24.86 10.33
N ILE A 483 17.10 -25.11 10.47
CA ILE A 483 18.18 -24.17 10.13
C ILE A 483 18.86 -24.62 8.83
N ILE A 484 18.90 -23.75 7.82
CA ILE A 484 19.40 -24.06 6.47
C ILE A 484 20.41 -22.99 6.02
N ASP A 485 21.69 -23.25 6.31
CA ASP A 485 22.79 -22.30 6.14
C ASP A 485 23.85 -22.88 5.18
N LEU A 486 23.55 -22.82 3.88
CA LEU A 486 24.26 -23.57 2.83
C LEU A 486 25.50 -22.85 2.24
N GLU A 487 25.71 -21.58 2.56
CA GLU A 487 26.87 -20.80 2.12
C GLU A 487 27.58 -20.17 3.33
N GLY A 488 28.90 -19.97 3.24
CA GLY A 488 29.68 -19.43 4.35
C GLY A 488 30.09 -20.46 5.40
N SER A 489 30.82 -20.00 6.42
CA SER A 489 31.24 -20.79 7.58
C SER A 489 30.40 -20.42 8.79
N ASN A 490 29.35 -21.19 9.03
CA ASN A 490 28.20 -20.81 9.85
C ASN A 490 28.28 -21.38 11.26
N SER A 491 27.42 -20.89 12.13
CA SER A 491 27.27 -21.39 13.49
C SER A 491 25.78 -21.52 13.84
N ASN A 492 25.33 -22.75 13.95
CA ASN A 492 23.92 -23.11 14.09
C ASN A 492 23.67 -23.75 15.45
N TYR A 493 22.59 -23.32 16.09
CA TYR A 493 22.13 -23.81 17.38
C TYR A 493 20.65 -24.14 17.26
N GLY A 494 20.27 -25.42 17.29
CA GLY A 494 18.87 -25.86 17.25
C GLY A 494 18.12 -25.34 18.47
N GLY A 495 18.54 -25.78 19.65
CA GLY A 495 18.00 -25.30 20.92
C GLY A 495 17.26 -26.40 21.64
N ALA A 496 15.95 -26.25 21.84
CA ALA A 496 15.14 -27.26 22.53
C ALA A 496 14.03 -27.75 21.63
N GLY A 497 14.05 -29.03 21.26
CA GLY A 497 13.07 -29.65 20.38
C GLY A 497 13.76 -30.67 19.49
N HIS A 498 13.05 -31.16 18.48
CA HIS A 498 13.65 -32.06 17.49
C HIS A 498 13.98 -31.25 16.25
N ASP A 499 15.23 -30.84 16.14
CA ASP A 499 15.70 -29.84 15.20
C ASP A 499 16.30 -30.46 13.94
N PHE A 500 16.26 -29.70 12.86
CA PHE A 500 16.88 -30.04 11.59
C PHE A 500 17.90 -28.98 11.23
N ILE A 501 19.17 -29.36 11.19
CA ILE A 501 20.27 -28.48 10.80
C ILE A 501 20.89 -28.98 9.50
N ARG A 502 21.01 -28.09 8.52
CA ARG A 502 21.71 -28.38 7.27
C ARG A 502 22.66 -27.24 6.90
N SER A 503 23.94 -27.57 6.83
CA SER A 503 25.00 -26.60 6.51
C SER A 503 25.66 -26.85 5.15
N GLY A 504 26.55 -25.94 4.77
CA GLY A 504 27.19 -25.87 3.47
C GLY A 504 28.46 -26.71 3.36
N PRO A 505 29.28 -26.41 2.33
CA PRO A 505 30.54 -27.12 2.05
C PRO A 505 31.78 -26.47 2.69
N LEU A 506 31.62 -25.58 3.66
CA LEU A 506 32.72 -24.90 4.34
C LEU A 506 32.79 -25.35 5.80
N ASP A 507 33.78 -24.86 6.55
CA ASP A 507 33.95 -25.25 7.95
C ASP A 507 32.80 -24.64 8.80
N ASP A 508 31.88 -25.49 9.25
CA ASP A 508 30.67 -25.12 9.99
C ASP A 508 30.71 -25.58 11.46
N ARG A 509 29.86 -24.96 12.31
CA ARG A 509 29.65 -25.37 13.70
C ARG A 509 28.17 -25.61 13.95
N ASN A 510 27.81 -26.82 14.34
CA ASN A 510 26.43 -27.24 14.48
C ASN A 510 26.20 -27.84 15.86
N PHE A 511 25.18 -27.34 16.57
CA PHE A 511 24.77 -27.79 17.88
C PHE A 511 23.28 -28.10 17.83
N GLY A 512 22.88 -29.35 18.04
CA GLY A 512 21.47 -29.77 18.07
C GLY A 512 20.77 -29.19 19.30
N GLY A 513 21.10 -29.71 20.48
CA GLY A 513 20.60 -29.21 21.75
C GLY A 513 19.81 -30.27 22.51
N ASP A 514 18.61 -29.94 22.99
CA ASP A 514 17.72 -30.89 23.68
C ASP A 514 16.73 -31.51 22.68
N GLY A 515 16.78 -32.81 22.40
CA GLY A 515 15.82 -33.59 21.63
C GLY A 515 16.51 -34.40 20.52
N ASP A 516 15.77 -35.34 19.92
CA ASP A 516 16.29 -36.16 18.81
C ASP A 516 16.50 -35.30 17.55
N ASP A 517 17.74 -34.91 17.28
CA ASP A 517 18.10 -33.94 16.25
C ASP A 517 18.60 -34.58 14.96
N GLN A 518 18.48 -33.83 13.85
CA GLN A 518 18.98 -34.23 12.54
C GLN A 518 19.97 -33.20 12.01
N ILE A 519 21.25 -33.59 11.93
CA ILE A 519 22.33 -32.70 11.47
C ILE A 519 22.99 -33.26 10.21
N TYR A 520 22.93 -32.48 9.13
CA TYR A 520 23.49 -32.84 7.82
C TYR A 520 24.46 -31.78 7.30
N ASP A 521 25.77 -32.06 7.38
CA ASP A 521 26.81 -31.25 6.78
C ASP A 521 27.31 -31.84 5.44
N GLU A 522 27.98 -31.01 4.62
CA GLU A 522 28.45 -31.40 3.28
C GLU A 522 29.97 -31.63 3.20
N ASP A 523 30.75 -30.60 2.91
CA ASP A 523 32.22 -30.64 2.88
C ASP A 523 32.72 -29.68 3.99
N GLY A 524 33.99 -29.68 4.35
CA GLY A 524 34.54 -28.79 5.38
C GLY A 524 35.13 -29.56 6.55
N ASN A 525 35.81 -28.88 7.47
CA ASN A 525 36.24 -29.47 8.73
C ASN A 525 35.26 -29.00 9.81
N ASN A 526 34.21 -29.78 10.02
CA ASN A 526 33.04 -29.37 10.76
C ASN A 526 33.17 -29.71 12.24
N SER A 527 32.51 -28.92 13.09
CA SER A 527 32.38 -29.19 14.52
C SER A 527 30.90 -29.41 14.84
N ILE A 528 30.54 -30.64 15.15
CA ILE A 528 29.15 -31.05 15.36
C ILE A 528 28.99 -31.62 16.78
N ASP A 529 27.92 -31.23 17.44
CA ASP A 529 27.50 -31.70 18.76
C ASP A 529 25.99 -31.95 18.71
N GLY A 530 25.55 -33.21 18.84
CA GLY A 530 24.14 -33.59 18.81
C GLY A 530 23.42 -33.03 20.03
N GLY A 531 23.82 -33.45 21.23
CA GLY A 531 23.34 -32.91 22.49
C GLY A 531 22.65 -33.98 23.34
N ASP A 532 21.46 -33.68 23.85
CA ASP A 532 20.64 -34.63 24.60
C ASP A 532 19.56 -35.20 23.66
N GLY A 533 19.53 -36.48 23.32
CA GLY A 533 18.52 -37.03 22.41
C GLY A 533 19.05 -38.21 21.61
N ASP A 534 18.18 -38.92 20.88
CA ASP A 534 18.66 -39.94 19.93
C ASP A 534 18.97 -39.26 18.57
N ASP A 535 20.22 -38.85 18.33
CA ASP A 535 20.56 -37.95 17.22
C ASP A 535 20.96 -38.67 15.92
N GLU A 536 20.66 -38.05 14.76
CA GLU A 536 21.11 -38.51 13.44
C GLU A 536 22.08 -37.49 12.83
N ILE A 537 23.37 -37.82 12.79
CA ILE A 537 24.44 -36.91 12.38
C ILE A 537 25.19 -37.41 11.15
N THR A 538 25.39 -36.53 10.16
CA THR A 538 26.28 -36.75 9.00
C THR A 538 27.29 -35.61 8.87
N GLY A 539 28.59 -35.91 9.02
CA GLY A 539 29.70 -34.93 8.93
C GLY A 539 30.10 -34.55 7.51
N GLY A 540 30.06 -35.51 6.59
CA GLY A 540 30.27 -35.27 5.17
C GLY A 540 31.71 -35.52 4.71
N LYS A 541 32.39 -34.53 4.11
CA LYS A 541 33.81 -34.64 3.76
C LYS A 541 34.66 -33.62 4.49
N GLY A 542 35.77 -34.08 5.04
CA GLY A 542 36.85 -33.27 5.56
C GLY A 542 37.38 -33.90 6.84
N THR A 543 37.99 -33.13 7.72
CA THR A 543 38.38 -33.65 9.03
C THR A 543 37.38 -33.12 10.04
N ASP A 544 36.37 -33.91 10.33
CA ASP A 544 35.24 -33.52 11.17
C ASP A 544 35.50 -33.86 12.65
N THR A 545 34.92 -33.09 13.55
CA THR A 545 34.87 -33.36 14.99
C THR A 545 33.40 -33.46 15.38
N ILE A 546 32.96 -34.65 15.78
CA ILE A 546 31.55 -34.97 15.99
C ILE A 546 31.37 -35.59 17.38
N SER A 547 30.40 -35.09 18.12
CA SER A 547 29.88 -35.67 19.37
C SER A 547 28.41 -36.02 19.18
N GLY A 548 28.00 -37.24 19.53
CA GLY A 548 26.59 -37.61 19.66
C GLY A 548 25.98 -36.94 20.89
N GLY A 549 26.42 -37.35 22.08
CA GLY A 549 26.06 -36.71 23.34
C GLY A 549 25.43 -37.68 24.32
N LEU A 550 24.21 -37.42 24.76
CA LEU A 550 23.41 -38.35 25.57
C LEU A 550 22.32 -38.94 24.71
N GLY A 551 22.16 -40.26 24.66
CA GLY A 551 21.08 -40.92 23.93
C GLY A 551 21.62 -42.00 22.99
N ASP A 552 20.73 -42.71 22.30
CA ASP A 552 21.16 -43.75 21.36
C ASP A 552 21.45 -43.11 19.99
N ASP A 553 22.69 -42.69 19.73
CA ASP A 553 23.03 -41.86 18.57
C ASP A 553 23.39 -42.65 17.31
N PHE A 554 23.10 -42.07 16.13
CA PHE A 554 23.60 -42.54 14.84
C PHE A 554 24.52 -41.49 14.20
N VAL A 555 25.81 -41.81 14.11
CA VAL A 555 26.82 -40.88 13.57
C VAL A 555 27.52 -41.46 12.34
N GLN A 556 27.54 -40.68 11.26
CA GLN A 556 28.33 -40.94 10.06
C GLN A 556 29.34 -39.80 9.81
N GLY A 557 30.63 -40.05 10.01
CA GLY A 557 31.73 -39.11 9.74
C GLY A 557 31.82 -38.77 8.26
N GLY A 558 32.09 -39.79 7.44
CA GLY A 558 32.04 -39.68 5.98
C GLY A 558 33.41 -39.85 5.33
N SER A 559 34.00 -38.79 4.78
CA SER A 559 35.30 -38.87 4.11
C SER A 559 36.31 -37.88 4.67
N GLY A 560 37.34 -38.40 5.32
CA GLY A 560 38.57 -37.70 5.66
C GLY A 560 39.16 -38.33 6.90
N ALA A 561 39.61 -37.55 7.86
CA ALA A 561 40.22 -38.13 9.06
C ALA A 561 39.45 -37.58 10.25
N ASP A 562 38.42 -38.30 10.66
CA ASP A 562 37.37 -37.77 11.52
C ASP A 562 37.64 -38.12 12.98
N PHE A 563 37.13 -37.29 13.88
CA PHE A 563 37.08 -37.55 15.31
C PHE A 563 35.62 -37.66 15.73
N ILE A 564 35.20 -38.85 16.15
CA ILE A 564 33.82 -39.17 16.50
C ILE A 564 33.77 -39.66 17.93
N GLU A 565 32.89 -39.05 18.73
CA GLU A 565 32.56 -39.47 20.09
C GLU A 565 31.05 -39.76 20.14
N GLY A 566 30.67 -40.96 20.61
CA GLY A 566 29.27 -41.35 20.82
C GLY A 566 28.74 -40.67 22.06
N GLY A 567 29.11 -41.16 23.24
CA GLY A 567 28.84 -40.47 24.50
C GLY A 567 28.31 -41.40 25.58
N GLU A 568 27.14 -41.10 26.12
CA GLU A 568 26.42 -42.03 27.00
C GLU A 568 25.26 -42.69 26.22
N ASP A 569 24.97 -43.95 26.55
CA ASP A 569 23.92 -44.81 25.95
C ASP A 569 24.38 -45.54 24.66
N ASP A 570 23.50 -46.29 23.99
CA ASP A 570 23.91 -47.31 22.99
C ASP A 570 24.08 -46.68 21.58
N ASP A 571 25.32 -46.42 21.16
CA ASP A 571 25.59 -45.67 19.92
C ASP A 571 25.91 -46.52 18.67
N GLU A 572 25.58 -46.02 17.47
CA GLU A 572 26.07 -46.53 16.18
C GLU A 572 26.96 -45.51 15.46
N LEU A 573 28.27 -45.77 15.44
CA LEU A 573 29.30 -44.85 14.94
C LEU A 573 29.98 -45.39 13.67
N ARG A 574 30.08 -44.55 12.64
CA ARG A 574 30.67 -44.90 11.33
C ARG A 574 31.69 -43.85 10.91
N GLY A 575 32.98 -44.20 10.86
CA GLY A 575 34.06 -43.33 10.39
C GLY A 575 33.94 -43.05 8.88
N GLY A 576 34.01 -44.10 8.08
CA GLY A 576 33.79 -44.01 6.63
C GLY A 576 35.08 -44.20 5.85
N SER A 577 35.66 -43.13 5.30
CA SER A 577 36.92 -43.26 4.55
C SER A 577 37.99 -42.28 4.99
N GLY A 578 39.20 -42.79 5.16
CA GLY A 578 40.38 -42.11 5.69
C GLY A 578 40.62 -42.56 7.14
N ASP A 579 41.62 -41.99 7.81
CA ASP A 579 42.14 -42.55 9.06
C ASP A 579 41.39 -41.93 10.25
N ASP A 580 40.39 -42.64 10.77
CA ASP A 580 39.42 -42.08 11.73
C ASP A 580 39.75 -42.41 13.19
N ASN A 581 39.29 -41.57 14.11
CA ASN A 581 39.32 -41.82 15.56
C ASN A 581 37.89 -41.86 16.08
N ILE A 582 37.46 -43.02 16.58
CA ILE A 582 36.07 -43.27 17.00
C ILE A 582 36.08 -43.75 18.45
N ALA A 583 35.30 -43.09 19.31
CA ALA A 583 35.11 -43.46 20.71
C ALA A 583 33.62 -43.66 21.02
N GLY A 584 33.22 -44.85 21.49
CA GLY A 584 31.85 -45.13 21.95
C GLY A 584 31.59 -44.54 23.34
N ASN A 585 32.54 -44.74 24.25
CA ASN A 585 32.51 -44.37 25.68
C ASN A 585 31.66 -45.30 26.55
N SER A 586 30.42 -44.93 26.91
CA SER A 586 29.61 -45.67 27.88
C SER A 586 28.32 -46.12 27.23
N GLY A 587 28.20 -47.42 26.96
CA GLY A 587 27.09 -47.90 26.15
C GLY A 587 27.40 -49.29 25.59
N ASN A 588 26.44 -49.92 24.94
CA ASN A 588 26.72 -51.11 24.13
C ASN A 588 26.92 -50.68 22.68
N ASP A 589 28.11 -50.19 22.37
CA ASP A 589 28.31 -49.40 21.18
C ASP A 589 28.62 -50.26 19.94
N LEU A 590 28.30 -49.72 18.77
CA LEU A 590 28.55 -50.33 17.48
C LEU A 590 29.43 -49.43 16.61
N LEU A 591 30.72 -49.76 16.55
CA LEU A 591 31.72 -48.96 15.87
C LEU A 591 32.15 -49.58 14.53
N TYR A 592 32.22 -48.75 13.49
CA TYR A 592 32.71 -49.10 12.16
C TYR A 592 33.77 -48.09 11.69
N GLY A 593 35.03 -48.51 11.52
CA GLY A 593 36.07 -47.68 10.87
C GLY A 593 35.85 -47.58 9.35
N GLU A 594 35.50 -48.72 8.73
CA GLU A 594 35.25 -48.90 7.31
C GLU A 594 36.50 -48.90 6.41
N SER A 595 37.05 -47.76 5.99
CA SER A 595 38.19 -47.72 5.06
C SER A 595 39.25 -46.70 5.46
N GLY A 596 40.32 -47.16 6.08
CA GLY A 596 41.44 -46.33 6.50
C GLY A 596 42.22 -47.07 7.56
N SER A 597 43.23 -46.43 8.12
CA SER A 597 43.88 -46.95 9.33
C SER A 597 43.22 -46.31 10.55
N ASP A 598 42.22 -46.99 11.08
CA ASP A 598 41.29 -46.41 12.04
C ASP A 598 41.68 -46.73 13.48
N SER A 599 41.31 -45.85 14.43
CA SER A 599 41.46 -46.05 15.87
C SER A 599 40.08 -46.08 16.53
N LEU A 600 39.65 -47.25 16.97
CA LEU A 600 38.35 -47.50 17.59
C LEU A 600 38.55 -47.77 19.08
N TYR A 601 37.82 -47.02 19.91
CA TYR A 601 37.74 -47.21 21.36
C TYR A 601 36.28 -47.47 21.74
N GLY A 602 35.89 -48.72 22.03
CA GLY A 602 34.51 -49.02 22.43
C GLY A 602 34.20 -48.39 23.78
N GLY A 603 34.98 -48.76 24.79
CA GLY A 603 34.92 -48.15 26.11
C GLY A 603 34.40 -49.13 27.16
N SER A 604 33.39 -48.71 27.92
CA SER A 604 32.76 -49.53 28.94
C SER A 604 31.45 -50.13 28.45
N ASP A 605 31.19 -51.36 28.88
CA ASP A 605 30.00 -52.18 28.56
C ASP A 605 30.20 -53.07 27.33
N ASP A 606 29.15 -53.62 26.72
CA ASP A 606 29.30 -54.73 25.75
C ASP A 606 29.38 -54.21 24.30
N ASP A 607 30.60 -53.95 23.83
CA ASP A 607 30.84 -53.25 22.55
C ASP A 607 31.04 -54.18 21.34
N ARG A 608 30.81 -53.63 20.15
CA ARG A 608 31.12 -54.28 18.86
C ARG A 608 31.89 -53.36 17.93
N SER A 609 33.18 -53.63 17.83
CA SER A 609 34.12 -52.85 17.01
C SER A 609 34.51 -53.57 15.71
N TYR A 610 34.35 -52.90 14.58
CA TYR A 610 34.74 -53.38 13.24
C TYR A 610 35.71 -52.39 12.58
N GLY A 611 36.98 -52.75 12.47
CA GLY A 611 38.02 -51.92 11.83
C GLY A 611 37.70 -51.65 10.37
N GLY A 612 37.90 -52.62 9.48
CA GLY A 612 37.50 -52.48 8.08
C GLY A 612 38.63 -52.83 7.14
N ASN A 613 38.96 -51.93 6.20
CA ASN A 613 40.16 -52.07 5.38
C ASN A 613 41.21 -51.04 5.81
N GLY A 614 42.43 -51.51 6.08
CA GLY A 614 43.57 -50.71 6.50
C GLY A 614 44.14 -51.29 7.78
N ASP A 615 45.20 -50.68 8.31
CA ASP A 615 45.85 -51.20 9.52
C ASP A 615 45.16 -50.55 10.74
N ASP A 616 44.25 -51.28 11.38
CA ASP A 616 43.35 -50.72 12.40
C ASP A 616 43.85 -50.95 13.84
N LEU A 617 43.50 -50.05 14.75
CA LEU A 617 43.68 -50.16 16.20
C LEU A 617 42.31 -50.24 16.88
N ILE A 618 42.04 -51.33 17.60
CA ILE A 618 40.83 -51.51 18.40
C ILE A 618 41.23 -51.64 19.87
N GLU A 619 40.76 -50.74 20.73
CA GLU A 619 41.00 -50.73 22.18
C GLU A 619 39.67 -50.79 22.95
N GLU A 620 39.60 -51.63 23.99
CA GLU A 620 38.40 -51.79 24.83
C GLU A 620 38.74 -51.60 26.32
N GLU A 621 37.82 -51.10 27.16
CA GLU A 621 38.05 -50.94 28.60
C GLU A 621 37.46 -52.09 29.44
N SER A 622 36.17 -52.39 29.28
CA SER A 622 35.50 -53.46 30.05
C SER A 622 34.38 -54.14 29.26
N GLY A 623 33.73 -55.16 29.84
CA GLY A 623 32.53 -55.79 29.24
C GLY A 623 32.76 -57.06 28.40
N ILE A 624 31.78 -57.43 27.59
CA ILE A 624 31.80 -58.58 26.67
C ILE A 624 31.88 -58.09 25.23
N ASN A 625 33.12 -57.86 24.77
CA ASN A 625 33.36 -57.17 23.51
C ASN A 625 33.51 -58.13 22.33
N TYR A 626 33.10 -57.69 21.15
CA TYR A 626 33.28 -58.41 19.89
C TYR A 626 34.05 -57.56 18.88
N ASN A 627 35.31 -57.94 18.63
CA ASN A 627 36.24 -57.11 17.88
C ASN A 627 36.67 -57.80 16.59
N ARG A 628 36.59 -57.08 15.47
CA ARG A 628 37.03 -57.57 14.16
C ARG A 628 37.84 -56.52 13.40
N GLY A 629 39.13 -56.78 13.19
CA GLY A 629 39.99 -55.92 12.34
C GLY A 629 39.63 -55.98 10.85
N SER A 630 39.27 -57.17 10.36
CA SER A 630 38.92 -57.47 8.97
C SER A 630 40.11 -57.48 7.99
N GLY A 631 40.63 -56.34 7.55
CA GLY A 631 41.51 -56.29 6.39
C GLY A 631 42.70 -55.34 6.51
N GLY A 632 43.82 -55.80 7.04
CA GLY A 632 45.10 -55.10 7.11
C GLY A 632 45.94 -55.71 8.23
N ASP A 633 47.03 -55.06 8.62
CA ASP A 633 47.83 -55.51 9.77
C ASP A 633 47.28 -54.90 11.07
N ASP A 634 46.20 -55.50 11.60
CA ASP A 634 45.40 -54.92 12.69
C ASP A 634 45.99 -55.17 14.10
N THR A 635 45.73 -54.26 15.05
CA THR A 635 46.06 -54.40 16.48
C THR A 635 44.80 -54.32 17.34
N ILE A 636 44.55 -55.35 18.14
CA ILE A 636 43.43 -55.40 19.09
C ILE A 636 43.99 -55.48 20.51
N ILE A 637 43.60 -54.54 21.37
CA ILE A 637 43.93 -54.46 22.79
C ILE A 637 42.66 -54.74 23.59
N SER A 638 42.59 -55.91 24.20
CA SER A 638 41.42 -56.34 24.95
C SER A 638 41.33 -55.64 26.31
N GLY A 639 40.09 -55.33 26.71
CA GLY A 639 39.77 -54.76 28.00
C GLY A 639 39.61 -55.81 29.11
N SER A 640 38.87 -55.42 30.14
CA SER A 640 38.53 -56.29 31.27
C SER A 640 37.18 -56.97 31.06
N GLY A 641 37.19 -58.28 30.79
CA GLY A 641 35.95 -59.02 30.66
C GLY A 641 36.08 -60.26 29.79
N THR A 642 35.12 -60.48 28.89
CA THR A 642 35.16 -61.61 27.93
C THR A 642 35.16 -61.09 26.52
N ASP A 643 36.34 -61.01 25.92
CA ASP A 643 36.52 -60.45 24.57
C ASP A 643 36.60 -61.54 23.49
N TYR A 644 35.95 -61.28 22.36
CA TYR A 644 35.95 -62.13 21.18
C TYR A 644 36.67 -61.44 20.02
N ASN A 645 37.98 -61.66 19.92
CA ASN A 645 38.84 -60.98 18.95
C ASN A 645 39.09 -61.80 17.68
N PHE A 646 38.92 -61.16 16.52
CA PHE A 646 39.22 -61.72 15.20
C PHE A 646 40.03 -60.69 14.39
N GLY A 647 41.30 -60.98 14.10
CA GLY A 647 42.13 -60.08 13.29
C GLY A 647 41.61 -59.97 11.86
N GLY A 648 41.85 -60.98 11.03
CA GLY A 648 41.24 -61.05 9.70
C GLY A 648 42.25 -61.47 8.65
N SER A 649 42.47 -60.62 7.64
CA SER A 649 43.54 -60.83 6.66
C SER A 649 44.69 -59.86 6.90
N GLY A 650 45.86 -60.39 7.22
CA GLY A 650 47.06 -59.58 7.45
C GLY A 650 47.97 -60.25 8.47
N ASN A 651 48.83 -59.46 9.10
CA ASN A 651 49.69 -59.86 10.21
C ASN A 651 49.18 -59.28 11.54
N ASP A 652 47.98 -59.70 11.93
CA ASP A 652 47.26 -59.09 13.04
C ASP A 652 47.86 -59.44 14.41
N VAL A 653 47.66 -58.58 15.40
CA VAL A 653 48.17 -58.71 16.77
C VAL A 653 47.02 -58.54 17.76
N VAL A 654 46.87 -59.51 18.68
CA VAL A 654 45.92 -59.42 19.81
C VAL A 654 46.70 -59.48 21.12
N ASP A 655 46.58 -58.47 21.97
CA ASP A 655 47.27 -58.35 23.27
C ASP A 655 48.80 -58.59 23.17
N GLY A 656 49.42 -58.09 22.09
CA GLY A 656 50.84 -58.27 21.80
C GLY A 656 51.23 -59.67 21.28
N VAL A 657 50.26 -60.54 20.97
CA VAL A 657 50.46 -61.87 20.38
C VAL A 657 50.04 -61.87 18.91
N PRO A 658 50.93 -62.19 17.96
CA PRO A 658 50.56 -62.32 16.55
C PRO A 658 49.55 -63.46 16.33
N ILE A 659 48.50 -63.18 15.57
CA ILE A 659 47.49 -64.12 15.10
C ILE A 659 47.44 -64.10 13.56
N GLY A 660 46.71 -65.01 12.92
CA GLY A 660 46.56 -65.01 11.46
C GLY A 660 45.74 -66.15 10.93
#